data_AF-A0A944H160-F1
#
_entry.id   AF-A0A944H160-F1
#
_cell.length_a   1.000
_cell.length_b   1.000
_cell.length_c   1.000
_cell.angle_alpha   90.00
_cell.angle_beta   90.00
_cell.angle_gamma   90.00
#
_symmetry.space_group_name_H-M   'P 1'
#
loop_
_entity.id
_entity.type
_entity.pdbx_description
1 polymer ?
#
loop_
_entity_poly.entity_id
_entity_poly.type
_entity_poly.pdbx_seq_one_letter_code
_entity_poly.pdbx_strand_id
1 'polypeptide(L)'
;MLEIKRNQENSQIHQEALVLPFNAVGIADIPLVGGKNASLGEMIQQLSSQGVKVPTGFATTAYAYRYFITGAGLEVKLRKIFADLDVEDMANLQECGKQARSLMLETPFPLELQEAIARSYQSLCQEYSIDTDVAVRSSATAEDLPDASFAGQQETYLNVHGLQSVLESCHKCFASIFTDRAISYRQMRGFDHFEVALSVGIQKMVRSDLASSGVMFSIDTETGFQNAALITAAYGLGENIVQGAVNPDEYLVFKPTLKQGYKPILQKRLGTKEIKMVYDLGGSKLTKNISVPQLERHQFALNDQEILQLAKWTCIIEDHYSQVRGMATPMDIEWAKDGITGELFIVQARPETVQSQKSKTVLRTYQLQEKSQVLLTGRSVGEMIGLGKARVILDVPEINLFQAGEVLVTNRTDPDWEPIMKKASAIVTNSGGRTCFDGETKILTNQGFMTIQQIYEQGYQGLSTLALNTKTHQMEWKPIEDAMKRTSKTIGVSVSQTGKVTDNILRLTPDHKMVNLRNGEYIKTEIQEMLDTQEMVLVSQNIPTLGDNKNQEADLAYLIGGIITDGSIYTSRTHGEVQFIQKCLPEKQAFIATMNDKMNAVYGKSFTACEKAVSSGYIRGKQVKGQATAYRLYSKAIAYDLKQKEQQITQILLENTSEVSYHFLGGVIDGDGCYANNRINIYISEENLLQAVIIACLKINTVPQVTRNRHIYNVQIVEKLEQILEYTQRVKGEVTPRTIQTRFFATNQLFDDNVTGQIKLRKDKNLLISDKQLREIGQFEQLLQGDIRMQRVVKVVDEVDAEVYNITVANHHNYLVFTDKYTPVVVCNCHAAIIAREMGIPAIVGCGNATTVLETGQEITVSCAEGETGQVYAGLLHFEIQELPLDNLPRTRTKIMMNVGNPEEALGLTAIPNDGVGLARMEFIIANHIKAHPLALLHFDELEDELAKYKISELTAQYEDKAEFFIAKLAQGIGTIAAAFYPKPVIVRLSDFKSNEYANLLGGRQFEPKEENPMIGWRGASRYYDPRYREGFALECQAMKRVREEMGLTNMILMVPFCRTPEEGKRVLAEMAKNGLVKGENGLEVYVMCELPSNVLLADEFSQVFDGFSIGSNDLTQLTLGLDRDSELVAHLFDERNEAVKRIIAKAITTVKQNGRKIGICGQAPSDYPEFARFLVEQGIDSISLNPDSVIKTMLEIAKAETGE
;
A
#
# COMPACT_ATOMS: atom_id res chain seq x y z
N MET A 1 66.26 -5.14 -14.11
CA MET A 1 66.37 -6.32 -13.24
C MET A 1 66.19 -6.00 -11.76
N LEU A 2 66.90 -5.02 -11.17
CA LEU A 2 66.68 -4.60 -9.78
C LEU A 2 65.27 -4.02 -9.54
N GLU A 3 64.70 -3.29 -10.50
CA GLU A 3 63.33 -2.74 -10.43
C GLU A 3 62.26 -3.84 -10.57
N ILE A 4 62.52 -4.88 -11.37
CA ILE A 4 61.65 -6.04 -11.53
C ILE A 4 61.69 -6.92 -10.27
N LYS A 5 62.88 -7.13 -9.68
CA LYS A 5 63.02 -7.81 -8.39
C LYS A 5 62.34 -7.04 -7.27
N ARG A 6 62.48 -5.71 -7.23
CA ARG A 6 61.85 -4.85 -6.22
C ARG A 6 60.33 -4.79 -6.38
N ASN A 7 59.81 -4.83 -7.60
CA ASN A 7 58.36 -4.94 -7.86
C ASN A 7 57.82 -6.35 -7.57
N GLN A 8 58.61 -7.41 -7.81
CA GLN A 8 58.24 -8.78 -7.43
C GLN A 8 58.27 -8.98 -5.91
N GLU A 9 59.29 -8.46 -5.21
CA GLU A 9 59.38 -8.46 -3.74
C GLU A 9 58.24 -7.64 -3.13
N ASN A 10 57.94 -6.44 -3.65
CA ASN A 10 56.80 -5.65 -3.18
C ASN A 10 55.45 -6.32 -3.46
N SER A 11 55.28 -6.98 -4.60
CA SER A 11 54.06 -7.73 -4.94
C SER A 11 53.88 -8.96 -4.05
N GLN A 12 54.98 -9.62 -3.66
CA GLN A 12 54.95 -10.79 -2.79
C GLN A 12 54.68 -10.39 -1.33
N ILE A 13 55.27 -9.29 -0.86
CA ILE A 13 54.97 -8.68 0.45
C ILE A 13 53.48 -8.27 0.55
N HIS A 14 52.90 -7.78 -0.56
CA HIS A 14 51.48 -7.39 -0.61
C HIS A 14 50.55 -8.62 -0.54
N GLN A 15 50.88 -9.72 -1.22
CA GLN A 15 50.10 -10.96 -1.20
C GLN A 15 50.17 -11.73 0.12
N GLU A 16 51.26 -11.59 0.88
CA GLU A 16 51.47 -12.23 2.19
C GLU A 16 51.16 -11.30 3.38
N ALA A 17 50.67 -10.08 3.12
CA ALA A 17 50.29 -9.16 4.18
C ALA A 17 49.08 -9.67 4.97
N LEU A 18 49.12 -9.58 6.30
CA LEU A 18 47.99 -9.95 7.16
C LEU A 18 46.88 -8.88 7.19
N VAL A 19 47.29 -7.61 7.09
CA VAL A 19 46.41 -6.43 7.14
C VAL A 19 46.89 -5.42 6.11
N LEU A 20 45.96 -4.78 5.41
CA LEU A 20 46.21 -3.74 4.41
C LEU A 20 45.32 -2.52 4.67
N PRO A 21 45.85 -1.28 4.61
CA PRO A 21 45.02 -0.08 4.69
C PRO A 21 44.15 0.07 3.43
N PHE A 22 42.96 0.67 3.55
CA PHE A 22 42.05 0.78 2.39
C PHE A 22 42.64 1.60 1.24
N ASN A 23 43.52 2.57 1.52
CA ASN A 23 44.19 3.36 0.49
C ASN A 23 45.25 2.59 -0.33
N ALA A 24 45.53 1.33 0.02
CA ALA A 24 46.48 0.46 -0.66
C ALA A 24 45.84 -0.74 -1.39
N VAL A 25 44.50 -0.80 -1.45
CA VAL A 25 43.74 -1.87 -2.11
C VAL A 25 42.71 -1.30 -3.09
N GLY A 26 42.50 -1.96 -4.23
CA GLY A 26 41.52 -1.57 -5.23
C GLY A 26 40.78 -2.76 -5.83
N ILE A 27 40.06 -2.56 -6.94
CA ILE A 27 39.22 -3.60 -7.56
C ILE A 27 40.03 -4.83 -8.05
N ALA A 28 41.33 -4.65 -8.32
CA ALA A 28 42.24 -5.74 -8.68
C ALA A 28 42.52 -6.69 -7.49
N ASP A 29 42.30 -6.22 -6.26
CA ASP A 29 42.60 -6.94 -5.02
C ASP A 29 41.38 -7.69 -4.45
N ILE A 30 40.29 -7.85 -5.20
CA ILE A 30 39.12 -8.66 -4.80
C ILE A 30 39.54 -10.06 -4.28
N PRO A 31 40.48 -10.80 -4.90
CA PRO A 31 40.93 -12.09 -4.37
C PRO A 31 41.65 -11.99 -3.02
N LEU A 32 42.17 -10.82 -2.66
CA LEU A 32 42.92 -10.57 -1.42
C LEU A 32 42.05 -10.03 -0.29
N VAL A 33 41.11 -9.12 -0.57
CA VAL A 33 40.31 -8.44 0.47
C VAL A 33 38.79 -8.57 0.28
N GLY A 34 38.35 -9.34 -0.71
CA GLY A 34 36.94 -9.49 -1.05
C GLY A 34 36.33 -8.24 -1.70
N GLY A 35 35.11 -8.40 -2.19
CA GLY A 35 34.42 -7.40 -3.02
C GLY A 35 34.23 -6.04 -2.35
N LYS A 36 33.71 -6.03 -1.12
CA LYS A 36 33.38 -4.79 -0.39
C LYS A 36 34.61 -3.96 -0.07
N ASN A 37 35.66 -4.59 0.47
CA ASN A 37 36.88 -3.87 0.85
C ASN A 37 37.66 -3.39 -0.38
N ALA A 38 37.68 -4.18 -1.46
CA ALA A 38 38.26 -3.76 -2.73
C ALA A 38 37.54 -2.54 -3.30
N SER A 39 36.20 -2.54 -3.29
CA SER A 39 35.36 -1.42 -3.72
C SER A 39 35.59 -0.16 -2.86
N LEU A 40 35.70 -0.31 -1.54
CA LEU A 40 36.01 0.80 -0.63
C LEU A 40 37.36 1.46 -0.96
N GLY A 41 38.40 0.65 -1.11
CA GLY A 41 39.72 1.15 -1.45
C GLY A 41 39.79 1.76 -2.85
N GLU A 42 39.08 1.18 -3.83
CA GLU A 42 38.92 1.72 -5.18
C GLU A 42 38.32 3.13 -5.14
N MET A 43 37.24 3.33 -4.38
CA MET A 43 36.61 4.65 -4.23
C MET A 43 37.53 5.68 -3.54
N ILE A 44 38.26 5.27 -2.51
CA ILE A 44 39.23 6.14 -1.81
C ILE A 44 40.34 6.59 -2.77
N GLN A 45 40.89 5.67 -3.56
CA GLN A 45 42.00 5.98 -4.47
C GLN A 45 41.57 6.81 -5.67
N GLN A 46 40.44 6.48 -6.29
CA GLN A 46 40.04 7.03 -7.60
C GLN A 46 39.01 8.15 -7.52
N LEU A 47 38.14 8.16 -6.50
CA LEU A 47 36.98 9.06 -6.44
C LEU A 47 37.10 10.17 -5.41
N SER A 48 38.02 10.08 -4.44
CA SER A 48 38.26 11.15 -3.47
C SER A 48 38.72 12.46 -4.12
N SER A 49 39.49 12.39 -5.21
CA SER A 49 39.87 13.56 -6.03
C SER A 49 38.69 14.22 -6.74
N GLN A 50 37.60 13.47 -6.96
CA GLN A 50 36.34 13.93 -7.54
C GLN A 50 35.32 14.36 -6.47
N GLY A 51 35.74 14.41 -5.20
CA GLY A 51 34.95 14.87 -4.08
C GLY A 51 34.06 13.81 -3.42
N VAL A 52 34.15 12.53 -3.80
CA VAL A 52 33.46 11.44 -3.10
C VAL A 52 34.17 11.15 -1.78
N LYS A 53 33.48 11.34 -0.67
CA LYS A 53 34.04 11.11 0.67
C LYS A 53 33.75 9.68 1.13
N VAL A 54 34.78 8.95 1.51
CA VAL A 54 34.67 7.58 2.04
C VAL A 54 35.45 7.52 3.36
N PRO A 55 34.88 7.01 4.47
CA PRO A 55 35.61 6.85 5.72
C PRO A 55 36.76 5.84 5.55
N THR A 56 37.94 6.19 6.05
CA THR A 56 39.12 5.35 5.96
C THR A 56 39.09 4.19 6.97
N GLY A 57 40.07 3.30 6.86
CA GLY A 57 40.18 2.09 7.65
C GLY A 57 41.20 1.11 7.07
N PHE A 58 41.07 -0.15 7.43
CA PHE A 58 41.94 -1.22 6.98
C PHE A 58 41.18 -2.55 6.86
N ALA A 59 41.71 -3.48 6.08
CA ALA A 59 41.15 -4.81 5.90
C ALA A 59 42.15 -5.89 6.32
N THR A 60 41.67 -6.95 6.96
CA THR A 60 42.43 -8.22 7.01
C THR A 60 42.40 -8.87 5.63
N THR A 61 43.38 -9.69 5.29
CA THR A 61 43.43 -10.34 3.97
C THR A 61 42.88 -11.76 4.00
N ALA A 62 42.54 -12.30 2.83
CA ALA A 62 42.26 -13.71 2.61
C ALA A 62 43.43 -14.59 3.06
N TYR A 63 44.67 -14.09 2.92
CA TYR A 63 45.85 -14.73 3.48
C TYR A 63 45.80 -14.81 5.00
N ALA A 64 45.41 -13.74 5.71
CA ALA A 64 45.25 -13.78 7.17
C ALA A 64 44.21 -14.81 7.63
N TYR A 65 43.08 -14.93 6.92
CA TYR A 65 42.09 -15.97 7.19
C TYR A 65 42.67 -17.38 7.02
N ARG A 66 43.35 -17.62 5.88
CA ARG A 66 44.01 -18.92 5.62
C ARG A 66 45.11 -19.22 6.64
N TYR A 67 45.88 -18.21 7.03
CA TYR A 67 46.92 -18.31 8.05
C TYR A 67 46.34 -18.71 9.42
N PHE A 68 45.19 -18.14 9.79
CA PHE A 68 44.46 -18.54 11.00
C PHE A 68 43.98 -20.00 10.92
N ILE A 69 43.33 -20.38 9.81
CA ILE A 69 42.79 -21.73 9.61
C ILE A 69 43.90 -22.80 9.65
N THR A 70 45.02 -22.54 8.97
CA THR A 70 46.15 -23.48 8.88
C THR A 70 46.99 -23.52 10.16
N GLY A 71 47.33 -22.35 10.71
CA GLY A 71 48.16 -22.23 11.92
C GLY A 71 47.55 -22.88 13.16
N ALA A 72 46.22 -22.93 13.25
CA ALA A 72 45.50 -23.57 14.34
C ALA A 72 45.02 -25.02 14.04
N GLY A 73 45.31 -25.55 12.85
CA GLY A 73 44.86 -26.87 12.41
C GLY A 73 43.33 -27.00 12.35
N LEU A 74 42.63 -25.89 12.05
CA LEU A 74 41.18 -25.82 12.02
C LEU A 74 40.60 -26.55 10.81
N GLU A 75 41.30 -26.56 9.68
CA GLU A 75 40.80 -27.18 8.44
C GLU A 75 40.42 -28.66 8.64
N VAL A 76 41.31 -29.45 9.25
CA VAL A 76 41.08 -30.88 9.49
C VAL A 76 39.87 -31.10 10.40
N LYS A 77 39.70 -30.24 11.42
CA LYS A 77 38.59 -30.32 12.37
C LYS A 77 37.26 -29.92 11.71
N LEU A 78 37.25 -28.85 10.91
CA LEU A 78 36.07 -28.37 10.20
C LEU A 78 35.64 -29.35 9.10
N ARG A 79 36.58 -29.94 8.34
CA ARG A 79 36.28 -30.98 7.35
C ARG A 79 35.63 -32.21 7.99
N LYS A 80 35.99 -32.54 9.24
CA LYS A 80 35.36 -33.62 10.01
C LYS A 80 33.93 -33.28 10.42
N ILE A 81 33.66 -32.03 10.82
CA ILE A 81 32.30 -31.56 11.14
C ILE A 81 31.40 -31.64 9.91
N PHE A 82 31.91 -31.27 8.73
CA PHE A 82 31.14 -31.27 7.48
C PHE A 82 31.11 -32.62 6.74
N ALA A 83 31.74 -33.67 7.26
CA ALA A 83 31.81 -34.96 6.57
C ALA A 83 30.44 -35.64 6.39
N ASP A 84 29.56 -35.46 7.39
CA ASP A 84 28.19 -36.00 7.41
C ASP A 84 27.14 -34.88 7.27
N LEU A 85 27.50 -33.76 6.64
CA LEU A 85 26.60 -32.62 6.44
C LEU A 85 25.51 -32.96 5.42
N ASP A 86 24.26 -32.91 5.83
CA ASP A 86 23.08 -32.96 4.97
C ASP A 86 22.35 -31.61 5.04
N VAL A 87 22.31 -30.89 3.91
CA VAL A 87 21.69 -29.57 3.82
C VAL A 87 20.17 -29.61 3.67
N GLU A 88 19.58 -30.77 3.37
CA GLU A 88 18.13 -30.98 3.35
C GLU A 88 17.59 -31.29 4.77
N ASP A 89 18.46 -31.74 5.68
CA ASP A 89 18.15 -31.88 7.10
C ASP A 89 18.50 -30.59 7.87
N MET A 90 17.48 -29.78 8.13
CA MET A 90 17.62 -28.52 8.87
C MET A 90 18.22 -28.69 10.27
N ALA A 91 18.01 -29.81 10.95
CA ALA A 91 18.56 -30.05 12.28
C ALA A 91 20.07 -30.37 12.21
N ASN A 92 20.48 -31.18 11.23
CA ASN A 92 21.88 -31.47 10.95
C ASN A 92 22.68 -30.21 10.56
N LEU A 93 22.12 -29.40 9.65
CA LEU A 93 22.73 -28.15 9.20
C LEU A 93 22.96 -27.17 10.36
N GLN A 94 21.96 -26.97 11.22
CA GLN A 94 22.07 -26.07 12.37
C GLN A 94 23.12 -26.55 13.39
N GLU A 95 23.17 -27.84 13.66
CA GLU A 95 24.15 -28.43 14.59
C GLU A 95 25.58 -28.30 14.04
N CYS A 96 25.81 -28.69 12.79
CA CYS A 96 27.11 -28.58 12.13
C CYS A 96 27.58 -27.12 12.04
N GLY A 97 26.68 -26.22 11.65
CA GLY A 97 26.96 -24.77 11.59
C GLY A 97 27.33 -24.20 12.95
N LYS A 98 26.60 -24.56 14.01
CA LYS A 98 26.89 -24.13 15.38
C LYS A 98 28.24 -24.66 15.87
N GLN A 99 28.54 -25.94 15.64
CA GLN A 99 29.82 -26.55 16.01
C GLN A 99 31.00 -25.86 15.30
N ALA A 100 30.86 -25.59 13.99
CA ALA A 100 31.88 -24.88 13.23
C ALA A 100 32.13 -23.45 13.75
N ARG A 101 31.05 -22.70 14.05
CA ARG A 101 31.16 -21.35 14.61
C ARG A 101 31.76 -21.32 16.01
N SER A 102 31.36 -22.24 16.89
CA SER A 102 31.95 -22.37 18.24
C SER A 102 33.44 -22.71 18.16
N LEU A 103 33.83 -23.65 17.29
CA LEU A 103 35.23 -24.03 17.10
C LEU A 103 36.09 -22.85 16.63
N MET A 104 35.56 -22.04 15.71
CA MET A 104 36.22 -20.80 15.27
C MET A 104 36.40 -19.84 16.44
N LEU A 105 35.34 -19.53 17.18
CA LEU A 105 35.36 -18.55 18.27
C LEU A 105 36.23 -18.97 19.47
N GLU A 106 36.33 -20.26 19.77
CA GLU A 106 37.15 -20.79 20.87
C GLU A 106 38.65 -20.84 20.52
N THR A 107 39.01 -20.76 19.24
CA THR A 107 40.38 -20.85 18.78
C THR A 107 41.03 -19.46 18.73
N PRO A 108 42.07 -19.16 19.51
CA PRO A 108 42.64 -17.82 19.54
C PRO A 108 43.35 -17.45 18.22
N PHE A 109 43.29 -16.18 17.84
CA PHE A 109 44.08 -15.68 16.70
C PHE A 109 45.59 -15.84 16.93
N PRO A 110 46.39 -16.13 15.88
CA PRO A 110 47.84 -16.08 15.93
C PRO A 110 48.32 -14.71 16.42
N LEU A 111 49.37 -14.69 17.25
CA LEU A 111 49.89 -13.46 17.85
C LEU A 111 50.24 -12.40 16.79
N GLU A 112 50.82 -12.83 15.67
CA GLU A 112 51.19 -11.96 14.55
C GLU A 112 49.97 -11.27 13.91
N LEU A 113 48.84 -11.98 13.79
CA LEU A 113 47.59 -11.41 13.29
C LEU A 113 46.98 -10.44 14.30
N GLN A 114 46.99 -10.78 15.59
CA GLN A 114 46.53 -9.88 16.65
C GLN A 114 47.35 -8.59 16.67
N GLU A 115 48.67 -8.68 16.59
CA GLU A 115 49.56 -7.52 16.55
C GLU A 115 49.36 -6.67 15.29
N ALA A 116 49.16 -7.29 14.12
CA ALA A 116 48.91 -6.57 12.88
C ALA A 116 47.60 -5.76 12.92
N ILE A 117 46.52 -6.36 13.44
CA ILE A 117 45.24 -5.68 13.66
C ILE A 117 45.41 -4.58 14.71
N ALA A 118 46.11 -4.85 15.81
CA ALA A 118 46.33 -3.89 16.89
C ALA A 118 47.10 -2.66 16.45
N ARG A 119 48.19 -2.83 15.69
CA ARG A 119 48.99 -1.73 15.13
C ARG A 119 48.16 -0.87 14.18
N SER A 120 47.36 -1.49 13.32
CA SER A 120 46.51 -0.78 12.36
C SER A 120 45.38 0.00 13.05
N TYR A 121 44.74 -0.59 14.06
CA TYR A 121 43.74 0.09 14.88
C TYR A 121 44.35 1.24 15.69
N GLN A 122 45.54 1.07 16.27
CA GLN A 122 46.25 2.15 16.96
C GLN A 122 46.59 3.31 16.01
N SER A 123 46.98 3.03 14.77
CA SER A 123 47.21 4.06 13.75
C SER A 123 45.92 4.84 13.47
N LEU A 124 44.78 4.15 13.35
CA LEU A 124 43.48 4.80 13.17
C LEU A 124 43.10 5.67 14.39
N CYS A 125 43.37 5.19 15.60
CA CYS A 125 43.17 5.98 16.83
C CYS A 125 44.07 7.22 16.93
N GLN A 126 45.28 7.18 16.36
CA GLN A 126 46.15 8.35 16.29
C GLN A 126 45.63 9.41 15.31
N GLU A 127 44.97 8.98 14.23
CA GLU A 127 44.38 9.86 13.22
C GLU A 127 43.10 10.54 13.73
N TYR A 128 42.24 9.81 14.45
CA TYR A 128 40.92 10.30 14.88
C TYR A 128 40.85 10.59 16.39
N SER A 129 40.87 9.58 17.24
CA SER A 129 40.80 9.73 18.71
C SER A 129 41.24 8.48 19.48
N ILE A 130 41.54 8.66 20.78
CA ILE A 130 42.08 7.62 21.70
C ILE A 130 41.20 6.37 21.86
N ASP A 131 39.96 6.37 21.39
CA ASP A 131 39.12 5.17 21.30
C ASP A 131 38.17 5.29 20.12
N THR A 132 38.73 5.14 18.92
CA THR A 132 38.02 5.42 17.68
C THR A 132 36.95 4.35 17.41
N ASP A 133 35.70 4.77 17.28
CA ASP A 133 34.57 3.91 16.94
C ASP A 133 34.66 3.42 15.49
N VAL A 134 34.57 2.10 15.30
CA VAL A 134 34.70 1.43 14.00
C VAL A 134 33.53 0.48 13.71
N ALA A 135 33.21 0.35 12.42
CA ALA A 135 32.40 -0.74 11.89
C ALA A 135 33.31 -1.89 11.49
N VAL A 136 32.99 -3.10 11.93
CA VAL A 136 33.69 -4.33 11.57
C VAL A 136 32.78 -5.14 10.66
N ARG A 137 33.16 -5.26 9.39
CA ARG A 137 32.34 -5.85 8.32
C ARG A 137 33.03 -7.02 7.65
N SER A 138 32.25 -8.02 7.30
CA SER A 138 32.67 -9.18 6.54
C SER A 138 32.65 -8.90 5.02
N SER A 139 33.69 -9.36 4.32
CA SER A 139 33.91 -9.19 2.87
C SER A 139 34.47 -10.49 2.28
N ALA A 140 33.64 -11.27 1.59
CA ALA A 140 34.08 -12.55 1.03
C ALA A 140 34.69 -12.41 -0.37
N THR A 141 35.64 -13.29 -0.71
CA THR A 141 36.29 -13.30 -2.03
C THR A 141 35.37 -13.74 -3.18
N ALA A 142 34.25 -14.40 -2.86
CA ALA A 142 33.26 -14.90 -3.83
C ALA A 142 31.94 -14.11 -3.80
N GLU A 143 31.89 -12.97 -3.11
CA GLU A 143 30.66 -12.19 -2.88
C GLU A 143 30.13 -11.47 -4.13
N ASP A 144 30.99 -11.23 -5.13
CA ASP A 144 30.69 -10.46 -6.34
C ASP A 144 30.55 -11.32 -7.61
N LEU A 145 30.45 -12.66 -7.49
CA LEU A 145 30.20 -13.51 -8.64
C LEU A 145 28.81 -13.20 -9.23
N PRO A 146 28.64 -13.07 -10.56
CA PRO A 146 27.37 -12.67 -11.20
C PRO A 146 26.16 -13.51 -10.79
N ASP A 147 26.37 -14.78 -10.44
CA ASP A 147 25.35 -15.74 -10.03
C ASP A 147 25.21 -15.93 -8.50
N ALA A 148 25.97 -15.16 -7.70
CA ALA A 148 26.08 -15.33 -6.25
C ALA A 148 25.82 -14.04 -5.45
N SER A 149 24.55 -13.72 -5.24
CA SER A 149 24.13 -12.70 -4.28
C SER A 149 24.18 -13.25 -2.85
N PHE A 150 25.25 -12.95 -2.10
CA PHE A 150 25.35 -13.21 -0.64
C PHE A 150 24.66 -12.12 0.21
N ALA A 151 23.73 -11.35 -0.36
CA ALA A 151 23.10 -10.21 0.31
C ALA A 151 22.45 -10.61 1.66
N GLY A 152 22.84 -9.90 2.72
CA GLY A 152 22.26 -10.03 4.06
C GLY A 152 22.62 -11.32 4.83
N GLN A 153 23.63 -12.09 4.41
CA GLN A 153 23.98 -13.37 5.04
C GLN A 153 25.21 -13.33 5.97
N GLN A 154 25.95 -12.22 6.02
CA GLN A 154 27.20 -12.09 6.77
C GLN A 154 27.10 -10.98 7.83
N GLU A 155 27.81 -11.15 8.94
CA GLU A 155 27.66 -10.30 10.13
C GLU A 155 28.42 -8.98 9.99
N THR A 156 27.77 -7.89 10.41
CA THR A 156 28.32 -6.55 10.56
C THR A 156 28.16 -6.11 12.01
N TYR A 157 29.23 -5.57 12.59
CA TYR A 157 29.24 -5.03 13.95
C TYR A 157 29.51 -3.53 13.90
N LEU A 158 28.58 -2.73 14.44
CA LEU A 158 28.65 -1.28 14.45
C LEU A 158 29.00 -0.75 15.84
N ASN A 159 29.58 0.46 15.90
CA ASN A 159 30.00 1.10 17.14
C ASN A 159 30.94 0.23 17.99
N VAL A 160 31.89 -0.46 17.35
CA VAL A 160 32.92 -1.23 18.06
C VAL A 160 34.00 -0.26 18.53
N HIS A 161 34.34 -0.31 19.81
CA HIS A 161 35.37 0.53 20.42
C HIS A 161 36.23 -0.33 21.37
N GLY A 162 37.49 0.05 21.52
CA GLY A 162 38.52 -0.71 22.24
C GLY A 162 39.12 -1.85 21.43
N LEU A 163 40.44 -2.04 21.55
CA LEU A 163 41.19 -3.06 20.82
C LEU A 163 40.62 -4.48 21.03
N GLN A 164 40.25 -4.81 22.26
CA GLN A 164 39.70 -6.13 22.61
C GLN A 164 38.39 -6.40 21.85
N SER A 165 37.47 -5.45 21.84
CA SER A 165 36.20 -5.57 21.12
C SER A 165 36.41 -5.66 19.60
N VAL A 166 37.39 -4.93 19.06
CA VAL A 166 37.75 -5.00 17.62
C VAL A 166 38.23 -6.41 17.26
N LEU A 167 39.13 -6.99 18.07
CA LEU A 167 39.62 -8.36 17.87
C LEU A 167 38.48 -9.37 17.96
N GLU A 168 37.60 -9.25 18.97
CA GLU A 168 36.44 -10.11 19.15
C GLU A 168 35.44 -10.03 17.98
N SER A 169 35.15 -8.81 17.50
CA SER A 169 34.28 -8.61 16.34
C SER A 169 34.90 -9.15 15.05
N CYS A 170 36.21 -8.98 14.84
CA CYS A 170 36.91 -9.60 13.71
C CYS A 170 36.79 -11.13 13.76
N HIS A 171 36.89 -11.69 14.97
CA HIS A 171 36.77 -13.12 15.18
C HIS A 171 35.37 -13.65 14.87
N LYS A 172 34.34 -12.92 15.30
CA LYS A 172 32.94 -13.22 14.95
C LYS A 172 32.69 -13.15 13.45
N CYS A 173 33.21 -12.13 12.76
CA CYS A 173 33.12 -12.07 11.29
C CYS A 173 33.78 -13.30 10.64
N PHE A 174 34.99 -13.71 11.06
CA PHE A 174 35.60 -14.94 10.54
C PHE A 174 34.73 -16.18 10.78
N ALA A 175 34.07 -16.28 11.92
CA ALA A 175 33.12 -17.37 12.19
C ALA A 175 31.84 -17.28 11.33
N SER A 176 31.42 -16.08 10.91
CA SER A 176 30.18 -15.87 10.15
C SER A 176 30.21 -16.48 8.74
N ILE A 177 31.38 -16.85 8.21
CA ILE A 177 31.45 -17.63 6.97
C ILE A 177 30.74 -18.99 7.11
N PHE A 178 30.60 -19.51 8.32
CA PHE A 178 29.92 -20.78 8.65
C PHE A 178 28.53 -20.58 9.24
N THR A 179 27.80 -19.51 8.89
CA THR A 179 26.35 -19.43 9.17
C THR A 179 25.60 -20.51 8.38
N ASP A 180 24.46 -20.95 8.92
CA ASP A 180 23.67 -22.06 8.34
C ASP A 180 23.28 -21.76 6.87
N ARG A 181 22.95 -20.49 6.61
CA ARG A 181 22.60 -19.98 5.27
C ARG A 181 23.80 -19.99 4.31
N ALA A 182 24.98 -19.57 4.78
CA ALA A 182 26.19 -19.57 3.98
C ALA A 182 26.70 -20.99 3.65
N ILE A 183 26.54 -21.94 4.59
CA ILE A 183 26.86 -23.35 4.38
C ILE A 183 25.94 -23.97 3.33
N SER A 184 24.62 -23.85 3.52
CA SER A 184 23.60 -24.37 2.59
C SER A 184 23.81 -23.84 1.17
N TYR A 185 24.05 -22.52 1.04
CA TYR A 185 24.29 -21.89 -0.25
C TYR A 185 25.50 -22.47 -1.00
N ARG A 186 26.65 -22.61 -0.32
CA ARG A 186 27.86 -23.16 -0.95
C ARG A 186 27.67 -24.62 -1.37
N GLN A 187 26.98 -25.42 -0.56
CA GLN A 187 26.70 -26.81 -0.86
C GLN A 187 25.80 -26.96 -2.09
N MET A 188 24.70 -26.19 -2.18
CA MET A 188 23.79 -26.21 -3.33
C MET A 188 24.49 -25.80 -4.65
N ARG A 189 25.48 -24.91 -4.57
CA ARG A 189 26.28 -24.47 -5.72
C ARG A 189 27.48 -25.37 -6.02
N GLY A 190 27.78 -26.36 -5.16
CA GLY A 190 28.92 -27.26 -5.30
C GLY A 190 30.29 -26.63 -5.03
N PHE A 191 30.36 -25.55 -4.24
CA PHE A 191 31.63 -24.92 -3.86
C PHE A 191 32.27 -25.61 -2.64
N ASP A 192 33.58 -25.88 -2.68
CA ASP A 192 34.29 -26.32 -1.47
C ASP A 192 34.26 -25.19 -0.42
N HIS A 193 33.87 -25.55 0.80
CA HIS A 193 33.75 -24.61 1.92
C HIS A 193 35.07 -23.92 2.29
N PHE A 194 36.21 -24.48 1.86
CA PHE A 194 37.56 -23.95 2.15
C PHE A 194 38.20 -23.20 0.97
N GLU A 195 37.58 -23.21 -0.22
CA GLU A 195 38.06 -22.40 -1.36
C GLU A 195 37.74 -20.90 -1.17
N VAL A 196 36.65 -20.60 -0.46
CA VAL A 196 36.23 -19.23 -0.17
C VAL A 196 36.92 -18.74 1.10
N ALA A 197 37.60 -17.60 1.02
CA ALA A 197 38.20 -16.93 2.16
C ALA A 197 37.39 -15.68 2.53
N LEU A 198 37.46 -15.28 3.80
CA LEU A 198 36.81 -14.07 4.30
C LEU A 198 37.85 -13.03 4.70
N SER A 199 37.69 -11.81 4.19
CA SER A 199 38.36 -10.62 4.67
C SER A 199 37.43 -9.86 5.61
N VAL A 200 38.00 -9.14 6.58
CA VAL A 200 37.26 -8.28 7.50
C VAL A 200 37.71 -6.84 7.31
N GLY A 201 36.79 -5.96 6.96
CA GLY A 201 37.01 -4.52 6.88
C GLY A 201 36.72 -3.86 8.22
N ILE A 202 37.68 -3.10 8.74
CA ILE A 202 37.57 -2.27 9.94
C ILE A 202 37.58 -0.82 9.47
N GLN A 203 36.40 -0.19 9.46
CA GLN A 203 36.19 1.14 8.91
C GLN A 203 35.80 2.13 10.01
N LYS A 204 36.30 3.37 9.95
CA LYS A 204 35.84 4.44 10.84
C LYS A 204 34.32 4.63 10.74
N MET A 205 33.64 4.66 11.88
CA MET A 205 32.20 4.97 11.93
C MET A 205 31.91 6.43 11.59
N VAL A 206 30.83 6.64 10.86
CA VAL A 206 30.21 7.96 10.63
C VAL A 206 29.11 8.14 11.66
N ARG A 207 29.00 9.32 12.29
CA ARG A 207 28.04 9.59 13.37
C ARG A 207 26.61 9.82 12.89
N SER A 208 26.10 8.92 12.05
CA SER A 208 24.73 8.97 11.53
C SER A 208 23.68 8.56 12.56
N ASP A 209 24.09 7.99 13.70
CA ASP A 209 23.24 7.82 14.89
C ASP A 209 22.63 9.15 15.35
N LEU A 210 23.31 10.28 15.08
CA LEU A 210 22.87 11.63 15.40
C LEU A 210 22.20 12.36 14.22
N ALA A 211 22.13 11.74 13.04
CA ALA A 211 21.59 12.33 11.82
C ALA A 211 20.82 11.29 10.99
N SER A 212 21.24 11.04 9.76
CA SER A 212 20.56 10.17 8.80
C SER A 212 21.53 9.34 7.98
N SER A 213 21.02 8.26 7.41
CA SER A 213 21.75 7.37 6.51
C SER A 213 20.76 6.70 5.56
N GLY A 214 21.28 5.97 4.56
CA GLY A 214 20.42 5.24 3.65
C GLY A 214 21.16 4.56 2.51
N VAL A 215 20.38 4.19 1.51
CA VAL A 215 20.83 3.42 0.35
C VAL A 215 20.47 4.20 -0.92
N MET A 216 21.31 4.11 -1.94
CA MET A 216 21.08 4.68 -3.25
C MET A 216 21.28 3.64 -4.33
N PHE A 217 20.43 3.71 -5.34
CA PHE A 217 20.57 2.94 -6.56
C PHE A 217 20.80 3.90 -7.71
N SER A 218 21.76 3.60 -8.58
CA SER A 218 21.99 4.39 -9.81
C SER A 218 20.97 4.10 -10.91
N ILE A 219 19.92 3.33 -10.59
CA ILE A 219 18.83 2.92 -11.46
C ILE A 219 17.54 2.94 -10.62
N ASP A 220 16.40 3.14 -11.27
CA ASP A 220 15.13 2.83 -10.62
C ASP A 220 14.97 1.31 -10.48
N THR A 221 14.88 0.82 -9.25
CA THR A 221 14.83 -0.61 -8.94
C THR A 221 13.50 -1.27 -9.29
N GLU A 222 12.43 -0.49 -9.45
CA GLU A 222 11.11 -1.01 -9.83
C GLU A 222 11.03 -1.25 -11.34
N THR A 223 11.30 -0.21 -12.15
CA THR A 223 11.13 -0.25 -13.61
C THR A 223 12.41 -0.59 -14.38
N GLY A 224 13.58 -0.47 -13.76
CA GLY A 224 14.87 -0.61 -14.44
C GLY A 224 15.23 0.60 -15.30
N PHE A 225 14.62 1.77 -15.06
CA PHE A 225 14.92 3.01 -15.77
C PHE A 225 16.32 3.53 -15.40
N GLN A 226 17.24 3.46 -16.35
CA GLN A 226 18.68 3.71 -16.15
C GLN A 226 19.03 5.19 -16.01
N ASN A 227 18.15 6.13 -16.29
CA ASN A 227 18.48 7.56 -16.23
C ASN A 227 18.04 8.23 -14.92
N ALA A 228 17.59 7.47 -13.93
CA ALA A 228 17.26 7.97 -12.59
C ALA A 228 18.19 7.40 -11.52
N ALA A 229 18.45 8.20 -10.49
CA ALA A 229 19.05 7.76 -9.23
C ALA A 229 17.97 7.76 -8.15
N LEU A 230 17.75 6.59 -7.53
CA LEU A 230 16.86 6.41 -6.40
C LEU A 230 17.66 6.54 -5.11
N ILE A 231 17.22 7.39 -4.18
CA ILE A 231 17.89 7.64 -2.91
C ILE A 231 16.87 7.40 -1.80
N THR A 232 17.21 6.54 -0.84
CA THR A 232 16.42 6.33 0.37
C THR A 232 17.13 6.95 1.57
N ALA A 233 16.37 7.43 2.55
CA ALA A 233 16.92 8.03 3.77
C ALA A 233 16.05 7.77 5.01
N ALA A 234 16.67 7.39 6.12
CA ALA A 234 16.02 7.40 7.43
C ALA A 234 17.00 7.91 8.51
N TYR A 235 16.48 8.20 9.69
CA TYR A 235 17.29 8.65 10.82
C TYR A 235 18.08 7.50 11.44
N GLY A 236 19.27 7.80 11.98
CA GLY A 236 20.13 6.84 12.67
C GLY A 236 21.10 6.09 11.75
N LEU A 237 21.61 4.95 12.24
CA LEU A 237 22.51 4.06 11.49
C LEU A 237 21.75 3.29 10.39
N GLY A 238 22.41 3.05 9.25
CA GLY A 238 21.78 2.58 8.01
C GLY A 238 21.30 1.13 8.01
N GLU A 239 21.69 0.36 9.02
CA GLU A 239 21.36 -1.07 9.15
C GLU A 239 19.85 -1.34 9.08
N ASN A 240 19.02 -0.48 9.70
CA ASN A 240 17.56 -0.65 9.66
C ASN A 240 16.98 -0.54 8.24
N ILE A 241 17.60 0.25 7.36
CA ILE A 241 17.13 0.44 5.98
C ILE A 241 17.55 -0.77 5.15
N VAL A 242 18.81 -1.21 5.28
CA VAL A 242 19.34 -2.39 4.58
C VAL A 242 18.56 -3.67 4.93
N GLN A 243 18.09 -3.78 6.18
CA GLN A 243 17.27 -4.89 6.66
C GLN A 243 15.76 -4.76 6.35
N GLY A 244 15.30 -3.62 5.83
CA GLY A 244 13.87 -3.35 5.61
C GLY A 244 13.05 -3.19 6.90
N ALA A 245 13.70 -2.86 8.02
CA ALA A 245 13.05 -2.70 9.33
C ALA A 245 12.37 -1.33 9.52
N VAL A 246 12.63 -0.36 8.63
CA VAL A 246 12.04 0.98 8.63
C VAL A 246 11.59 1.35 7.22
N ASN A 247 10.48 2.08 7.10
CA ASN A 247 10.05 2.68 5.84
C ASN A 247 10.74 4.06 5.67
N PRO A 248 11.74 4.19 4.78
CA PRO A 248 12.54 5.40 4.63
C PRO A 248 11.84 6.46 3.75
N ASP A 249 12.33 7.69 3.80
CA ASP A 249 12.05 8.66 2.75
C ASP A 249 12.67 8.20 1.43
N GLU A 250 12.05 8.58 0.33
CA GLU A 250 12.55 8.25 -1.01
C GLU A 250 12.57 9.47 -1.91
N TYR A 251 13.65 9.57 -2.69
CA TYR A 251 13.90 10.66 -3.62
C TYR A 251 14.35 10.08 -4.95
N LEU A 252 13.76 10.58 -6.03
CA LEU A 252 14.15 10.21 -7.39
C LEU A 252 14.76 11.41 -8.10
N VAL A 253 15.96 11.25 -8.65
CA VAL A 253 16.70 12.34 -9.31
C VAL A 253 17.08 11.95 -10.73
N PHE A 254 16.83 12.84 -11.70
CA PHE A 254 17.16 12.58 -13.11
C PHE A 254 18.64 12.84 -13.40
N LYS A 255 19.39 11.81 -13.79
CA LYS A 255 20.84 11.92 -14.00
C LYS A 255 21.25 12.82 -15.19
N PRO A 256 20.60 12.77 -16.37
CA PRO A 256 21.07 13.51 -17.55
C PRO A 256 21.14 15.03 -17.36
N THR A 257 20.12 15.66 -16.79
CA THR A 257 20.13 17.12 -16.55
C THR A 257 20.88 17.47 -15.26
N LEU A 258 20.98 16.56 -14.28
CA LEU A 258 21.84 16.73 -13.12
C LEU A 258 23.31 16.90 -13.53
N LYS A 259 23.79 16.07 -14.48
CA LYS A 259 25.15 16.17 -15.04
C LYS A 259 25.39 17.50 -15.77
N GLN A 260 24.33 18.18 -16.23
CA GLN A 260 24.39 19.51 -16.86
C GLN A 260 24.33 20.66 -15.84
N GLY A 261 24.16 20.38 -14.54
CA GLY A 261 24.13 21.38 -13.47
C GLY A 261 22.72 21.81 -13.02
N TYR A 262 21.67 21.20 -13.57
CA TYR A 262 20.29 21.44 -13.13
C TYR A 262 19.97 20.73 -11.80
N LYS A 263 18.76 20.97 -11.27
CA LYS A 263 18.26 20.41 -10.02
C LYS A 263 17.03 19.49 -10.24
N PRO A 264 17.17 18.36 -10.94
CA PRO A 264 16.02 17.58 -11.39
C PRO A 264 15.56 16.55 -10.36
N ILE A 265 15.04 17.00 -9.22
CA ILE A 265 14.38 16.11 -8.25
C ILE A 265 12.96 15.82 -8.77
N LEU A 266 12.78 14.60 -9.29
CA LEU A 266 11.54 14.15 -9.92
C LEU A 266 10.46 13.79 -8.90
N GLN A 267 10.85 13.19 -7.78
CA GLN A 267 9.91 12.73 -6.75
C GLN A 267 10.51 12.86 -5.36
N LYS A 268 9.64 13.18 -4.38
CA LYS A 268 9.93 13.08 -2.94
C LYS A 268 8.74 12.40 -2.25
N ARG A 269 8.99 11.24 -1.64
CA ARG A 269 8.01 10.46 -0.88
C ARG A 269 8.48 10.36 0.57
N LEU A 270 7.60 10.73 1.50
CA LEU A 270 7.91 10.69 2.92
C LEU A 270 7.66 9.28 3.47
N GLY A 271 8.67 8.71 4.13
CA GLY A 271 8.56 7.46 4.86
C GLY A 271 8.12 7.68 6.30
N THR A 272 7.55 6.64 6.93
CA THR A 272 7.06 6.71 8.32
C THR A 272 8.20 6.90 9.33
N LYS A 273 9.41 6.40 9.02
CA LYS A 273 10.64 6.56 9.82
C LYS A 273 10.42 6.30 11.31
N GLU A 274 9.68 5.24 11.67
CA GLU A 274 9.19 5.05 13.04
C GLU A 274 10.29 4.77 14.08
N ILE A 275 11.37 4.13 13.63
CA ILE A 275 12.50 3.72 14.46
C ILE A 275 13.83 4.22 13.87
N LYS A 276 14.79 4.53 14.75
CA LYS A 276 16.18 4.82 14.39
C LYS A 276 17.15 4.02 15.25
N MET A 277 18.22 3.53 14.63
CA MET A 277 19.30 2.84 15.34
C MET A 277 20.33 3.85 15.82
N VAL A 278 20.67 3.79 17.11
CA VAL A 278 21.62 4.70 17.77
C VAL A 278 22.64 3.92 18.61
N TYR A 279 23.70 4.61 19.05
CA TYR A 279 24.68 4.03 19.96
C TYR A 279 24.07 3.75 21.32
N ASP A 280 24.42 2.60 21.93
CA ASP A 280 23.95 2.24 23.27
C ASP A 280 24.97 2.64 24.35
N LEU A 281 25.11 3.96 24.56
CA LEU A 281 26.03 4.52 25.55
C LEU A 281 25.64 4.06 26.97
N GLY A 282 26.47 3.20 27.57
CA GLY A 282 26.29 2.69 28.95
C GLY A 282 25.38 1.46 29.07
N GLY A 283 24.93 0.87 27.96
CA GLY A 283 24.17 -0.38 27.94
C GLY A 283 25.05 -1.63 27.74
N SER A 284 24.43 -2.80 27.64
CA SER A 284 25.13 -4.08 27.43
C SER A 284 25.36 -4.41 25.95
N LYS A 285 24.77 -3.64 25.02
CA LYS A 285 24.88 -3.82 23.56
C LYS A 285 25.69 -2.67 22.95
N LEU A 286 26.15 -2.83 21.71
CA LEU A 286 26.86 -1.77 20.97
C LEU A 286 25.90 -0.73 20.37
N THR A 287 24.72 -1.17 19.93
CA THR A 287 23.67 -0.33 19.33
C THR A 287 22.28 -0.72 19.85
N LYS A 288 21.31 0.19 19.73
CA LYS A 288 19.91 -0.04 20.06
C LYS A 288 18.97 0.72 19.13
N ASN A 289 17.76 0.19 18.96
CA ASN A 289 16.68 0.89 18.27
C ASN A 289 15.87 1.73 19.26
N ILE A 290 15.59 2.97 18.86
CA ILE A 290 14.71 3.89 19.58
C ILE A 290 13.62 4.41 18.64
N SER A 291 12.49 4.81 19.22
CA SER A 291 11.39 5.45 18.49
C SER A 291 11.78 6.86 18.04
N VAL A 292 11.50 7.21 16.80
CA VAL A 292 11.69 8.58 16.28
C VAL A 292 10.54 9.47 16.77
N PRO A 293 10.80 10.70 17.27
CA PRO A 293 9.75 11.64 17.65
C PRO A 293 8.79 11.96 16.50
N GLN A 294 7.50 12.13 16.79
CA GLN A 294 6.48 12.36 15.77
C GLN A 294 6.78 13.57 14.88
N LEU A 295 7.33 14.66 15.43
CA LEU A 295 7.73 15.84 14.66
C LEU A 295 8.81 15.53 13.60
N GLU A 296 9.81 14.72 13.94
CA GLU A 296 10.89 14.31 13.01
C GLU A 296 10.35 13.38 11.91
N ARG A 297 9.36 12.52 12.21
CA ARG A 297 8.75 11.60 11.22
C ARG A 297 8.08 12.33 10.06
N HIS A 298 7.47 13.49 10.35
CA HIS A 298 6.78 14.30 9.34
C HIS A 298 7.74 15.16 8.48
N GLN A 299 9.04 15.13 8.77
CA GLN A 299 10.07 15.85 8.04
C GLN A 299 10.90 14.89 7.18
N PHE A 300 11.38 15.39 6.05
CA PHE A 300 12.35 14.68 5.22
C PHE A 300 13.71 14.61 5.91
N ALA A 301 14.33 13.44 5.90
CA ALA A 301 15.63 13.18 6.51
C ALA A 301 16.80 13.86 5.78
N LEU A 302 16.56 14.31 4.54
CA LEU A 302 17.51 15.03 3.70
C LEU A 302 16.90 16.32 3.15
N ASN A 303 17.74 17.34 2.97
CA ASN A 303 17.39 18.54 2.20
C ASN A 303 17.78 18.41 0.71
N ASP A 304 17.30 19.32 -0.12
CA ASP A 304 17.49 19.29 -1.58
C ASP A 304 18.96 19.33 -2.01
N GLN A 305 19.82 20.06 -1.29
CA GLN A 305 21.25 20.11 -1.62
C GLN A 305 21.92 18.77 -1.35
N GLU A 306 21.55 18.11 -0.25
CA GLU A 306 22.05 16.79 0.12
C GLU A 306 21.59 15.73 -0.88
N ILE A 307 20.31 15.75 -1.27
CA ILE A 307 19.73 14.85 -2.29
C ILE A 307 20.52 14.99 -3.61
N LEU A 308 20.74 16.21 -4.07
CA LEU A 308 21.47 16.46 -5.32
C LEU A 308 22.95 16.10 -5.22
N GLN A 309 23.59 16.30 -4.07
CA GLN A 309 24.99 15.92 -3.86
C GLN A 309 25.17 14.40 -3.86
N LEU A 310 24.27 13.69 -3.18
CA LEU A 310 24.22 12.23 -3.18
C LEU A 310 23.99 11.69 -4.60
N ALA A 311 23.03 12.24 -5.35
CA ALA A 311 22.78 11.85 -6.75
C ALA A 311 23.99 12.10 -7.67
N LYS A 312 24.75 13.18 -7.43
CA LYS A 312 26.01 13.45 -8.17
C LYS A 312 27.07 12.40 -7.86
N TRP A 313 27.23 12.01 -6.59
CA TRP A 313 28.13 10.92 -6.21
C TRP A 313 27.70 9.58 -6.81
N THR A 314 26.39 9.30 -6.84
CA THR A 314 25.85 8.11 -7.52
C THR A 314 26.27 8.07 -9.00
N CYS A 315 26.16 9.20 -9.71
CA CYS A 315 26.59 9.29 -11.11
C CYS A 315 28.10 9.06 -11.28
N ILE A 316 28.93 9.67 -10.41
CA ILE A 316 30.40 9.54 -10.46
C ILE A 316 30.81 8.08 -10.22
N ILE A 317 30.20 7.43 -9.23
CA ILE A 317 30.47 6.04 -8.87
C ILE A 317 30.05 5.12 -10.03
N GLU A 318 28.83 5.27 -10.56
CA GLU A 318 28.34 4.48 -11.70
C GLU A 318 29.22 4.65 -12.94
N ASP A 319 29.59 5.89 -13.29
CA ASP A 319 30.43 6.18 -14.45
C ASP A 319 31.81 5.51 -14.30
N HIS A 320 32.42 5.56 -13.11
CA HIS A 320 33.70 4.89 -12.82
C HIS A 320 33.61 3.39 -12.97
N TYR A 321 32.65 2.74 -12.30
CA TYR A 321 32.52 1.28 -12.33
C TYR A 321 32.12 0.78 -13.73
N SER A 322 31.33 1.54 -14.47
CA SER A 322 31.00 1.24 -15.86
C SER A 322 32.23 1.31 -16.77
N GLN A 323 33.13 2.27 -16.55
CA GLN A 323 34.41 2.37 -17.27
C GLN A 323 35.35 1.21 -16.91
N VAL A 324 35.50 0.90 -15.62
CA VAL A 324 36.34 -0.20 -15.13
C VAL A 324 35.91 -1.55 -15.72
N ARG A 325 34.60 -1.79 -15.85
CA ARG A 325 34.04 -3.05 -16.38
C ARG A 325 33.83 -3.06 -17.90
N GLY A 326 33.95 -1.91 -18.58
CA GLY A 326 33.70 -1.78 -20.01
C GLY A 326 32.23 -1.99 -20.43
N MET A 327 31.29 -2.02 -19.48
CA MET A 327 29.85 -2.16 -19.70
C MET A 327 29.06 -1.36 -18.67
N ALA A 328 27.84 -0.96 -19.02
CA ALA A 328 26.96 -0.25 -18.09
C ALA A 328 26.77 -1.07 -16.82
N THR A 329 27.20 -0.52 -15.69
CA THR A 329 27.20 -1.18 -14.38
C THR A 329 26.42 -0.32 -13.41
N PRO A 330 25.10 -0.55 -13.28
CA PRO A 330 24.31 0.12 -12.24
C PRO A 330 24.82 -0.27 -10.86
N MET A 331 24.71 0.63 -9.89
CA MET A 331 25.34 0.52 -8.58
C MET A 331 24.31 0.63 -7.45
N ASP A 332 24.51 -0.19 -6.42
CA ASP A 332 23.89 -0.15 -5.08
C ASP A 332 24.92 0.44 -4.09
N ILE A 333 24.56 1.55 -3.45
CA ILE A 333 25.48 2.42 -2.71
C ILE A 333 24.89 2.76 -1.34
N GLU A 334 25.62 2.48 -0.28
CA GLU A 334 25.24 2.88 1.08
C GLU A 334 25.91 4.20 1.45
N TRP A 335 25.18 5.08 2.12
CA TRP A 335 25.68 6.39 2.55
C TRP A 335 25.25 6.74 3.98
N ALA A 336 26.01 7.65 4.59
CA ALA A 336 25.76 8.14 5.93
C ALA A 336 26.05 9.64 6.03
N LYS A 337 25.20 10.38 6.74
CA LYS A 337 25.45 11.77 7.14
C LYS A 337 25.99 11.80 8.56
N ASP A 338 27.11 12.45 8.75
CA ASP A 338 27.70 12.62 10.07
C ASP A 338 26.96 13.72 10.86
N GLY A 339 26.39 13.40 12.02
CA GLY A 339 25.64 14.36 12.81
C GLY A 339 26.50 15.36 13.61
N ILE A 340 27.83 15.19 13.65
CA ILE A 340 28.74 16.14 14.29
C ILE A 340 29.23 17.18 13.28
N THR A 341 29.67 16.73 12.12
CA THR A 341 30.25 17.59 11.07
C THR A 341 29.21 18.09 10.07
N GLY A 342 28.08 17.39 9.94
CA GLY A 342 27.06 17.64 8.92
C GLY A 342 27.43 17.11 7.53
N GLU A 343 28.59 16.47 7.37
CA GLU A 343 29.09 16.01 6.07
C GLU A 343 28.51 14.65 5.66
N LEU A 344 28.38 14.44 4.35
CA LEU A 344 27.95 13.18 3.76
C LEU A 344 29.15 12.27 3.47
N PHE A 345 28.96 10.96 3.58
CA PHE A 345 29.96 9.94 3.31
C PHE A 345 29.32 8.75 2.59
N ILE A 346 30.06 8.14 1.66
CA ILE A 346 29.75 6.83 1.09
C ILE A 346 30.41 5.76 1.96
N VAL A 347 29.64 4.81 2.46
CA VAL A 347 30.12 3.77 3.38
C VAL A 347 30.25 2.40 2.70
N GLN A 348 29.59 2.18 1.56
CA GLN A 348 29.74 0.98 0.75
C GLN A 348 29.25 1.23 -0.68
N ALA A 349 29.78 0.52 -1.67
CA ALA A 349 29.23 0.50 -3.04
C ALA A 349 29.48 -0.86 -3.69
N ARG A 350 28.52 -1.35 -4.46
CA ARG A 350 28.62 -2.59 -5.25
C ARG A 350 27.72 -2.55 -6.48
N PRO A 351 27.92 -3.40 -7.49
CA PRO A 351 27.00 -3.51 -8.62
C PRO A 351 25.59 -3.95 -8.21
N GLU A 352 24.58 -3.44 -8.89
CA GLU A 352 23.17 -3.88 -8.78
C GLU A 352 22.94 -5.13 -9.66
N THR A 353 22.26 -6.14 -9.13
CA THR A 353 22.18 -7.48 -9.74
C THR A 353 20.77 -7.98 -10.08
N VAL A 354 19.70 -7.29 -9.68
CA VAL A 354 18.31 -7.75 -9.86
C VAL A 354 17.75 -7.29 -11.20
N GLN A 355 17.86 -6.00 -11.53
CA GLN A 355 17.33 -5.47 -12.79
C GLN A 355 18.32 -5.63 -13.95
N SER A 356 19.63 -5.67 -13.66
CA SER A 356 20.67 -5.90 -14.67
C SER A 356 20.59 -7.28 -15.35
N GLN A 357 19.89 -8.26 -14.75
CA GLN A 357 19.74 -9.64 -15.28
C GLN A 357 18.45 -9.89 -16.08
N LYS A 358 17.46 -8.98 -16.05
CA LYS A 358 16.23 -9.14 -16.84
C LYS A 358 16.47 -8.71 -18.29
N SER A 359 16.39 -9.67 -19.23
CA SER A 359 16.49 -9.40 -20.67
C SER A 359 15.43 -8.38 -21.11
N LYS A 360 15.86 -7.21 -21.60
CA LYS A 360 15.02 -6.04 -21.91
C LYS A 360 14.33 -6.06 -23.29
N THR A 361 14.41 -7.15 -24.07
CA THR A 361 14.38 -7.02 -25.54
C THR A 361 13.25 -7.72 -26.32
N VAL A 362 12.26 -8.36 -25.69
CA VAL A 362 11.23 -9.13 -26.43
C VAL A 362 9.81 -8.78 -25.97
N LEU A 363 8.99 -8.25 -26.89
CA LEU A 363 7.55 -8.12 -26.71
C LEU A 363 6.86 -9.38 -27.26
N ARG A 364 5.86 -9.92 -26.55
CA ARG A 364 5.12 -11.12 -26.97
C ARG A 364 3.68 -10.77 -27.25
N THR A 365 3.24 -10.92 -28.50
CA THR A 365 1.84 -10.78 -28.90
C THR A 365 1.27 -12.14 -29.29
N TYR A 366 0.05 -12.45 -28.85
CA TYR A 366 -0.59 -13.75 -29.05
C TYR A 366 -1.68 -13.60 -30.11
N GLN A 367 -1.62 -14.37 -31.21
CA GLN A 367 -2.65 -14.36 -32.27
C GLN A 367 -3.22 -15.75 -32.50
N LEU A 368 -4.54 -15.87 -32.35
CA LEU A 368 -5.28 -17.10 -32.65
C LEU A 368 -5.45 -17.24 -34.18
N GLN A 369 -4.94 -18.32 -34.76
CA GLN A 369 -4.95 -18.52 -36.22
C GLN A 369 -6.19 -19.27 -36.72
N GLU A 370 -6.84 -20.00 -35.81
CA GLU A 370 -7.92 -20.91 -36.15
C GLU A 370 -9.25 -20.42 -35.55
N LYS A 371 -10.33 -20.62 -36.29
CA LYS A 371 -11.69 -20.34 -35.80
C LYS A 371 -12.33 -21.64 -35.34
N SER A 372 -12.80 -21.65 -34.10
CA SER A 372 -13.57 -22.76 -33.53
C SER A 372 -14.83 -22.24 -32.85
N GLN A 373 -15.68 -23.16 -32.40
CA GLN A 373 -16.86 -22.85 -31.64
C GLN A 373 -16.46 -22.21 -30.29
N VAL A 374 -16.97 -21.01 -30.02
CA VAL A 374 -16.90 -20.38 -28.70
C VAL A 374 -17.81 -21.18 -27.76
N LEU A 375 -17.23 -21.75 -26.71
CA LEU A 375 -17.95 -22.50 -25.68
C LEU A 375 -18.54 -21.57 -24.62
N LEU A 376 -17.79 -20.51 -24.26
CA LEU A 376 -18.19 -19.51 -23.26
C LEU A 376 -17.38 -18.21 -23.43
N THR A 377 -17.93 -17.12 -22.90
CA THR A 377 -17.32 -15.79 -22.90
C THR A 377 -17.31 -15.22 -21.48
N GLY A 378 -16.30 -14.44 -21.16
CA GLY A 378 -16.22 -13.71 -19.88
C GLY A 378 -15.30 -12.50 -19.99
N ARG A 379 -14.94 -11.90 -18.87
CA ARG A 379 -14.05 -10.74 -18.85
C ARG A 379 -12.59 -11.19 -18.96
N SER A 380 -11.86 -10.60 -19.90
CA SER A 380 -10.43 -10.87 -20.10
C SER A 380 -9.57 -10.23 -19.00
N VAL A 381 -8.56 -10.95 -18.52
CA VAL A 381 -7.48 -10.46 -17.64
C VAL A 381 -6.15 -10.70 -18.35
N GLY A 382 -5.57 -9.64 -18.92
CA GLY A 382 -4.35 -9.68 -19.73
C GLY A 382 -4.64 -9.87 -21.23
N GLU A 383 -3.60 -10.15 -22.03
CA GLU A 383 -3.69 -10.30 -23.50
C GLU A 383 -3.13 -11.64 -24.01
N MET A 384 -2.92 -12.61 -23.13
CA MET A 384 -2.28 -13.90 -23.45
C MET A 384 -3.29 -14.95 -23.92
N ILE A 385 -2.79 -16.00 -24.59
CA ILE A 385 -3.58 -17.20 -24.93
C ILE A 385 -2.98 -18.39 -24.17
N GLY A 386 -3.85 -19.18 -23.53
CA GLY A 386 -3.47 -20.42 -22.86
C GLY A 386 -4.20 -21.62 -23.44
N LEU A 387 -3.50 -22.76 -23.52
CA LEU A 387 -4.00 -24.04 -24.03
C LEU A 387 -3.87 -25.12 -22.99
N GLY A 388 -4.83 -26.04 -22.96
CA GLY A 388 -4.68 -27.25 -22.17
C GLY A 388 -5.96 -28.03 -22.05
N LYS A 389 -5.87 -29.15 -21.33
CA LYS A 389 -7.07 -29.86 -20.89
C LYS A 389 -7.71 -29.05 -19.77
N ALA A 390 -8.99 -28.77 -19.91
CA ALA A 390 -9.81 -28.25 -18.84
C ALA A 390 -9.76 -29.21 -17.66
N ARG A 391 -9.43 -28.71 -16.49
CA ARG A 391 -9.51 -29.44 -15.24
C ARG A 391 -10.51 -28.71 -14.37
N VAL A 392 -11.73 -29.24 -14.31
CA VAL A 392 -12.79 -28.69 -13.48
C VAL A 392 -12.53 -29.13 -12.05
N ILE A 393 -12.23 -28.17 -11.19
CA ILE A 393 -11.98 -28.38 -9.76
C ILE A 393 -12.92 -27.43 -9.03
N LEU A 394 -13.88 -27.98 -8.29
CA LEU A 394 -14.89 -27.17 -7.61
C LEU A 394 -14.40 -26.67 -6.25
N ASP A 395 -13.51 -27.43 -5.59
CA ASP A 395 -13.02 -27.16 -4.23
C ASP A 395 -11.51 -27.49 -4.05
N VAL A 396 -10.88 -26.81 -3.09
CA VAL A 396 -9.44 -26.89 -2.76
C VAL A 396 -8.91 -28.32 -2.48
N PRO A 397 -9.65 -29.26 -1.87
CA PRO A 397 -9.14 -30.62 -1.62
C PRO A 397 -8.79 -31.40 -2.91
N GLU A 398 -9.38 -31.02 -4.03
CA GLU A 398 -9.20 -31.66 -5.34
C GLU A 398 -7.99 -31.09 -6.11
N ILE A 399 -7.29 -30.09 -5.56
CA ILE A 399 -6.10 -29.44 -6.15
C ILE A 399 -4.99 -30.45 -6.49
N ASN A 400 -4.87 -31.54 -5.74
CA ASN A 400 -3.88 -32.61 -6.01
C ASN A 400 -4.11 -33.33 -7.34
N LEU A 401 -5.29 -33.19 -7.95
CA LEU A 401 -5.64 -33.77 -9.25
C LEU A 401 -5.19 -32.89 -10.42
N PHE A 402 -4.76 -31.65 -10.16
CA PHE A 402 -4.33 -30.68 -11.17
C PHE A 402 -2.92 -31.00 -11.68
N GLN A 403 -2.76 -31.07 -13.00
CA GLN A 403 -1.45 -31.30 -13.64
C GLN A 403 -0.92 -30.01 -14.25
N ALA A 404 0.41 -29.87 -14.28
CA ALA A 404 1.04 -28.70 -14.89
C ALA A 404 0.71 -28.61 -16.39
N GLY A 405 0.32 -27.42 -16.85
CA GLY A 405 -0.12 -27.17 -18.23
C GLY A 405 -1.62 -27.40 -18.50
N GLU A 406 -2.42 -27.72 -17.48
CA GLU A 406 -3.89 -27.77 -17.59
C GLU A 406 -4.52 -26.37 -17.49
N VAL A 407 -5.75 -26.23 -18.02
CA VAL A 407 -6.58 -25.04 -17.83
C VAL A 407 -7.41 -25.24 -16.58
N LEU A 408 -7.22 -24.39 -15.58
CA LEU A 408 -7.97 -24.43 -14.34
C LEU A 408 -9.38 -23.88 -14.57
N VAL A 409 -10.40 -24.73 -14.44
CA VAL A 409 -11.81 -24.34 -14.49
C VAL A 409 -12.40 -24.48 -13.10
N THR A 410 -12.88 -23.39 -12.54
CA THR A 410 -13.45 -23.43 -11.18
C THR A 410 -14.54 -22.37 -11.00
N ASN A 411 -15.30 -22.44 -9.91
CA ASN A 411 -16.29 -21.40 -9.62
C ASN A 411 -15.61 -20.06 -9.30
N ARG A 412 -14.46 -20.10 -8.61
CA ARG A 412 -13.63 -18.97 -8.16
C ARG A 412 -12.26 -19.46 -7.71
N THR A 413 -11.26 -18.59 -7.67
CA THR A 413 -9.97 -18.86 -7.00
C THR A 413 -9.90 -18.12 -5.65
N ASP A 414 -9.12 -18.64 -4.70
CA ASP A 414 -8.70 -18.04 -3.42
C ASP A 414 -7.19 -18.33 -3.17
N PRO A 415 -6.52 -17.83 -2.11
CA PRO A 415 -5.06 -18.00 -1.95
C PRO A 415 -4.60 -19.46 -1.93
N ASP A 416 -5.46 -20.40 -1.52
CA ASP A 416 -5.10 -21.82 -1.49
C ASP A 416 -4.93 -22.40 -2.91
N TRP A 417 -5.40 -21.69 -3.95
CA TRP A 417 -5.22 -22.06 -5.36
C TRP A 417 -3.90 -21.54 -5.94
N GLU A 418 -3.21 -20.62 -5.27
CA GLU A 418 -1.97 -20.00 -5.75
C GLU A 418 -0.89 -21.02 -6.20
N PRO A 419 -0.65 -22.13 -5.47
CA PRO A 419 0.37 -23.12 -5.86
C PRO A 419 0.09 -23.81 -7.20
N ILE A 420 -1.18 -23.95 -7.59
CA ILE A 420 -1.58 -24.53 -8.87
C ILE A 420 -1.86 -23.50 -9.96
N MET A 421 -2.24 -22.28 -9.60
CA MET A 421 -2.32 -21.17 -10.55
C MET A 421 -0.96 -20.99 -11.24
N LYS A 422 0.15 -21.03 -10.49
CA LYS A 422 1.53 -21.00 -11.04
C LYS A 422 1.84 -22.13 -12.02
N LYS A 423 1.08 -23.22 -12.00
CA LYS A 423 1.24 -24.41 -12.86
C LYS A 423 0.21 -24.45 -14.00
N ALA A 424 -0.81 -23.60 -13.96
CA ALA A 424 -1.91 -23.57 -14.91
C ALA A 424 -1.48 -22.87 -16.20
N SER A 425 -1.98 -23.35 -17.34
CA SER A 425 -1.79 -22.69 -18.63
C SER A 425 -2.78 -21.56 -18.87
N ALA A 426 -3.96 -21.64 -18.25
CA ALA A 426 -4.97 -20.57 -18.19
C ALA A 426 -5.94 -20.81 -17.02
N ILE A 427 -6.73 -19.79 -16.70
CA ILE A 427 -7.74 -19.84 -15.63
C ILE A 427 -9.10 -19.38 -16.17
N VAL A 428 -10.15 -20.14 -15.89
CA VAL A 428 -11.52 -19.80 -16.25
C VAL A 428 -12.41 -19.90 -15.01
N THR A 429 -13.09 -18.80 -14.65
CA THR A 429 -13.97 -18.78 -13.47
C THR A 429 -15.41 -18.37 -13.78
N ASN A 430 -16.38 -19.01 -13.10
CA ASN A 430 -17.78 -18.60 -13.18
C ASN A 430 -18.02 -17.18 -12.65
N SER A 431 -17.25 -16.76 -11.63
CA SER A 431 -17.47 -15.49 -10.92
C SER A 431 -16.20 -14.62 -10.87
N GLY A 432 -16.36 -13.29 -10.86
CA GLY A 432 -15.23 -12.35 -11.04
C GLY A 432 -15.52 -10.84 -10.92
N GLY A 433 -16.58 -10.43 -10.23
CA GLY A 433 -16.86 -9.01 -9.93
C GLY A 433 -16.29 -8.55 -8.58
N ARG A 434 -16.05 -7.24 -8.43
CA ARG A 434 -15.66 -6.62 -7.13
C ARG A 434 -16.94 -6.38 -6.30
N THR A 435 -17.20 -7.13 -5.23
CA THR A 435 -18.39 -6.98 -4.34
C THR A 435 -18.22 -5.79 -3.37
N CYS A 436 -19.31 -5.11 -2.94
CA CYS A 436 -19.20 -3.89 -2.08
C CYS A 436 -20.35 -3.70 -1.06
N PHE A 437 -20.16 -2.78 -0.11
CA PHE A 437 -21.11 -2.29 0.92
C PHE A 437 -21.46 -0.82 0.73
N ASP A 438 -22.50 -0.30 1.39
CA ASP A 438 -22.69 1.15 1.51
C ASP A 438 -21.59 1.82 2.35
N GLY A 439 -21.41 3.13 2.21
CA GLY A 439 -20.38 3.88 2.95
C GLY A 439 -20.57 3.90 4.47
N GLU A 440 -21.82 3.79 4.93
CA GLU A 440 -22.22 3.87 6.34
C GLU A 440 -22.02 2.55 7.12
N THR A 441 -21.76 1.45 6.40
CA THR A 441 -21.48 0.14 7.01
C THR A 441 -20.31 0.27 7.97
N LYS A 442 -20.50 -0.22 9.21
CA LYS A 442 -19.51 -0.11 10.29
C LYS A 442 -18.62 -1.35 10.36
N ILE A 443 -17.35 -1.13 10.67
CA ILE A 443 -16.34 -2.15 10.92
C ILE A 443 -15.70 -1.84 12.28
N LEU A 444 -15.42 -2.89 13.06
CA LEU A 444 -14.63 -2.76 14.29
C LEU A 444 -13.15 -2.87 13.93
N THR A 445 -12.39 -1.81 14.23
CA THR A 445 -10.95 -1.74 14.03
C THR A 445 -10.21 -1.76 15.37
N ASN A 446 -8.88 -1.87 15.35
CA ASN A 446 -8.00 -1.69 16.50
C ASN A 446 -8.03 -0.28 17.11
N GLN A 447 -8.77 0.66 16.50
CA GLN A 447 -9.00 2.02 17.01
C GLN A 447 -10.49 2.26 17.37
N GLY A 448 -11.33 1.22 17.36
CA GLY A 448 -12.77 1.31 17.60
C GLY A 448 -13.61 1.20 16.31
N PHE A 449 -14.89 1.56 16.39
CA PHE A 449 -15.80 1.47 15.25
C PHE A 449 -15.53 2.59 14.23
N MET A 450 -15.39 2.22 12.97
CA MET A 450 -15.27 3.13 11.83
C MET A 450 -16.23 2.71 10.73
N THR A 451 -16.70 3.65 9.91
CA THR A 451 -17.41 3.30 8.68
C THR A 451 -16.42 2.94 7.57
N ILE A 452 -16.84 2.12 6.59
CA ILE A 452 -15.96 1.77 5.46
C ILE A 452 -15.58 3.02 4.67
N GLN A 453 -16.50 3.98 4.55
CA GLN A 453 -16.21 5.28 3.96
C GLN A 453 -15.14 6.05 4.75
N GLN A 454 -15.18 6.06 6.09
CA GLN A 454 -14.13 6.68 6.91
C GLN A 454 -12.78 6.01 6.69
N ILE A 455 -12.72 4.68 6.61
CA ILE A 455 -11.48 3.94 6.34
C ILE A 455 -10.90 4.31 4.96
N TYR A 456 -11.76 4.43 3.94
CA TYR A 456 -11.34 4.87 2.61
C TYR A 456 -10.86 6.33 2.59
N GLU A 457 -11.60 7.24 3.23
CA GLU A 457 -11.31 8.68 3.21
C GLU A 457 -10.12 9.09 4.08
N GLN A 458 -9.94 8.43 5.23
CA GLN A 458 -8.88 8.73 6.21
C GLN A 458 -7.62 7.89 5.99
N GLY A 459 -7.70 6.83 5.15
CA GLY A 459 -6.63 5.89 4.90
C GLY A 459 -6.65 4.68 5.85
N TYR A 460 -6.23 3.52 5.34
CA TYR A 460 -6.29 2.24 6.06
C TYR A 460 -4.96 1.80 6.71
N GLN A 461 -3.88 2.55 6.53
CA GLN A 461 -2.54 2.17 7.02
C GLN A 461 -2.52 2.09 8.56
N GLY A 462 -2.05 0.95 9.10
CA GLY A 462 -2.01 0.70 10.54
C GLY A 462 -3.34 0.27 11.18
N LEU A 463 -4.42 0.17 10.38
CA LEU A 463 -5.69 -0.37 10.84
C LEU A 463 -5.71 -1.90 10.69
N SER A 464 -6.31 -2.56 11.68
CA SER A 464 -6.63 -3.99 11.64
C SER A 464 -8.08 -4.21 12.01
N THR A 465 -8.73 -5.20 11.41
CA THR A 465 -10.10 -5.61 11.72
C THR A 465 -10.18 -7.09 12.09
N LEU A 466 -11.37 -7.55 12.46
CA LEU A 466 -11.63 -8.90 12.90
C LEU A 466 -12.00 -9.81 11.72
N ALA A 467 -11.36 -10.97 11.70
CA ALA A 467 -11.57 -12.04 10.74
C ALA A 467 -11.90 -13.35 11.45
N LEU A 468 -12.81 -14.16 10.90
CA LEU A 468 -13.04 -15.53 11.36
C LEU A 468 -11.98 -16.46 10.75
N ASN A 469 -11.21 -17.11 11.60
CA ASN A 469 -10.38 -18.22 11.19
C ASN A 469 -11.25 -19.47 11.05
N THR A 470 -11.50 -19.91 9.82
CA THR A 470 -12.39 -21.05 9.53
C THR A 470 -11.82 -22.40 9.99
N LYS A 471 -10.53 -22.48 10.32
CA LYS A 471 -9.90 -23.71 10.86
C LYS A 471 -10.05 -23.81 12.37
N THR A 472 -9.92 -22.69 13.09
CA THR A 472 -10.04 -22.67 14.56
C THR A 472 -11.45 -22.31 15.05
N HIS A 473 -12.32 -21.85 14.14
CA HIS A 473 -13.64 -21.29 14.45
C HIS A 473 -13.59 -20.04 15.37
N GLN A 474 -12.43 -19.40 15.51
CA GLN A 474 -12.20 -18.24 16.39
C GLN A 474 -11.97 -16.96 15.60
N MET A 475 -12.29 -15.82 16.22
CA MET A 475 -12.03 -14.51 15.65
C MET A 475 -10.58 -14.07 15.92
N GLU A 476 -9.94 -13.44 14.94
CA GLU A 476 -8.56 -12.93 15.03
C GLU A 476 -8.43 -11.54 14.41
N TRP A 477 -7.47 -10.74 14.92
CA TRP A 477 -7.14 -9.43 14.36
C TRP A 477 -6.23 -9.58 13.13
N LYS A 478 -6.62 -8.94 12.02
CA LYS A 478 -5.87 -8.94 10.76
C LYS A 478 -5.74 -7.52 10.19
N PRO A 479 -4.57 -7.14 9.65
CA PRO A 479 -4.38 -5.86 8.97
C PRO A 479 -5.37 -5.63 7.83
N ILE A 480 -5.78 -4.38 7.61
CA ILE A 480 -6.47 -3.95 6.39
C ILE A 480 -5.40 -3.61 5.35
N GLU A 481 -5.48 -4.22 4.18
CA GLU A 481 -4.48 -4.09 3.10
C GLU A 481 -4.91 -3.14 1.98
N ASP A 482 -6.22 -2.96 1.79
CA ASP A 482 -6.74 -2.07 0.75
C ASP A 482 -8.14 -1.55 1.12
N ALA A 483 -8.52 -0.42 0.51
CA ALA A 483 -9.86 0.14 0.56
C ALA A 483 -10.23 0.74 -0.80
N MET A 484 -11.41 0.41 -1.30
CA MET A 484 -11.89 0.85 -2.62
C MET A 484 -13.26 1.53 -2.56
N LYS A 485 -13.54 2.35 -3.57
CA LYS A 485 -14.81 3.05 -3.81
C LYS A 485 -15.26 2.88 -5.26
N ARG A 486 -16.57 2.70 -5.48
CA ARG A 486 -17.24 2.76 -6.79
C ARG A 486 -18.73 3.12 -6.65
N THR A 487 -19.47 3.12 -7.74
CA THR A 487 -20.94 3.26 -7.74
C THR A 487 -21.59 1.94 -8.16
N SER A 488 -22.63 1.50 -7.45
CA SER A 488 -23.37 0.28 -7.74
C SER A 488 -24.75 0.29 -7.10
N LYS A 489 -25.65 -0.57 -7.59
CA LYS A 489 -26.91 -0.87 -6.92
C LYS A 489 -26.70 -1.63 -5.63
N THR A 490 -27.40 -1.21 -4.58
CA THR A 490 -27.38 -1.82 -3.24
C THR A 490 -28.76 -2.30 -2.83
N ILE A 491 -28.84 -3.41 -2.12
CA ILE A 491 -30.05 -3.88 -1.42
C ILE A 491 -29.89 -3.72 0.09
N GLY A 492 -30.99 -3.52 0.80
CA GLY A 492 -31.00 -3.52 2.26
C GLY A 492 -31.50 -4.85 2.82
N VAL A 493 -30.68 -5.53 3.62
CA VAL A 493 -31.04 -6.78 4.30
C VAL A 493 -31.07 -6.59 5.81
N SER A 494 -32.01 -7.25 6.49
CA SER A 494 -32.08 -7.28 7.95
C SER A 494 -31.64 -8.63 8.48
N VAL A 495 -30.76 -8.61 9.48
CA VAL A 495 -30.23 -9.80 10.14
C VAL A 495 -30.85 -9.93 11.53
N SER A 496 -31.57 -11.03 11.76
CA SER A 496 -32.17 -11.31 13.07
C SER A 496 -32.45 -12.79 13.30
N GLN A 497 -32.51 -13.20 14.56
CA GLN A 497 -32.81 -14.59 14.94
C GLN A 497 -34.17 -15.09 14.43
N THR A 498 -35.19 -14.22 14.43
CA THR A 498 -36.57 -14.61 14.06
C THR A 498 -36.93 -14.28 12.60
N GLY A 499 -36.13 -13.44 11.93
CA GLY A 499 -36.47 -12.86 10.62
C GLY A 499 -37.61 -11.83 10.66
N LYS A 500 -38.19 -11.53 11.83
CA LYS A 500 -39.30 -10.58 11.98
C LYS A 500 -38.85 -9.15 12.23
N VAL A 501 -37.59 -8.95 12.59
CA VAL A 501 -37.02 -7.62 12.81
C VAL A 501 -36.67 -7.04 11.45
N THR A 502 -37.21 -5.87 11.13
CA THR A 502 -37.01 -5.22 9.83
C THR A 502 -36.21 -3.92 9.93
N ASP A 503 -35.92 -3.45 11.13
CA ASP A 503 -35.25 -2.17 11.37
C ASP A 503 -33.75 -2.32 11.73
N ASN A 504 -33.15 -3.49 11.52
CA ASN A 504 -31.74 -3.80 11.75
C ASN A 504 -31.00 -4.04 10.42
N ILE A 505 -30.74 -2.99 9.66
CA ILE A 505 -30.40 -3.08 8.24
C ILE A 505 -28.87 -3.11 8.02
N LEU A 506 -28.45 -3.85 6.99
CA LEU A 506 -27.13 -3.84 6.35
C LEU A 506 -27.37 -3.59 4.85
N ARG A 507 -26.68 -2.63 4.23
CA ARG A 507 -26.82 -2.35 2.80
C ARG A 507 -25.57 -2.74 2.04
N LEU A 508 -25.76 -3.49 0.95
CA LEU A 508 -24.68 -4.12 0.21
C LEU A 508 -25.12 -4.47 -1.21
N THR A 509 -24.17 -4.79 -2.08
CA THR A 509 -24.48 -5.25 -3.44
C THR A 509 -25.13 -6.66 -3.41
N PRO A 510 -26.10 -6.97 -4.30
CA PRO A 510 -26.80 -8.27 -4.30
C PRO A 510 -25.90 -9.50 -4.48
N ASP A 511 -24.75 -9.31 -5.12
CA ASP A 511 -23.71 -10.31 -5.37
C ASP A 511 -22.71 -10.46 -4.21
N HIS A 512 -22.85 -9.69 -3.13
CA HIS A 512 -21.95 -9.77 -1.99
C HIS A 512 -22.06 -11.12 -1.28
N LYS A 513 -20.91 -11.75 -0.99
CA LYS A 513 -20.88 -13.04 -0.31
C LYS A 513 -20.78 -12.93 1.20
N MET A 514 -21.64 -13.68 1.86
CA MET A 514 -21.65 -13.88 3.29
C MET A 514 -21.10 -15.27 3.61
N VAL A 515 -20.57 -15.45 4.81
CA VAL A 515 -20.19 -16.78 5.28
C VAL A 515 -21.41 -17.44 5.93
N ASN A 516 -21.69 -18.68 5.56
CA ASN A 516 -22.73 -19.53 6.13
C ASN A 516 -22.24 -20.98 6.27
N LEU A 517 -23.14 -21.90 6.61
CA LEU A 517 -22.84 -23.34 6.72
C LEU A 517 -23.66 -24.14 5.70
N ARG A 518 -23.10 -25.22 5.17
CA ARG A 518 -23.80 -26.33 4.50
C ARG A 518 -23.16 -27.63 4.95
N ASN A 519 -23.96 -28.58 5.46
CA ASN A 519 -23.50 -29.84 6.08
C ASN A 519 -22.44 -29.65 7.19
N GLY A 520 -22.48 -28.51 7.90
CA GLY A 520 -21.53 -28.19 8.97
C GLY A 520 -20.19 -27.61 8.49
N GLU A 521 -19.98 -27.48 7.18
CA GLU A 521 -18.80 -26.83 6.60
C GLU A 521 -19.08 -25.37 6.24
N TYR A 522 -18.05 -24.54 6.35
CA TYR A 522 -18.11 -23.13 5.96
C TYR A 522 -18.22 -22.98 4.46
N ILE A 523 -19.25 -22.26 4.03
CA ILE A 523 -19.44 -21.93 2.62
C ILE A 523 -19.69 -20.41 2.46
N LYS A 524 -19.52 -19.94 1.23
CA LYS A 524 -19.61 -18.51 0.87
C LYS A 524 -20.75 -18.31 -0.14
N THR A 525 -21.94 -17.97 0.36
CA THR A 525 -23.14 -17.77 -0.48
C THR A 525 -23.38 -16.30 -0.78
N GLU A 526 -23.83 -15.99 -1.99
CA GLU A 526 -24.27 -14.63 -2.36
C GLU A 526 -25.51 -14.24 -1.59
N ILE A 527 -25.60 -12.98 -1.17
CA ILE A 527 -26.72 -12.53 -0.36
C ILE A 527 -28.06 -12.71 -1.08
N GLN A 528 -28.10 -12.52 -2.40
CA GLN A 528 -29.30 -12.79 -3.19
C GLN A 528 -29.69 -14.29 -3.19
N GLU A 529 -28.72 -15.20 -3.38
CA GLU A 529 -28.96 -16.65 -3.30
C GLU A 529 -29.43 -17.07 -1.90
N MET A 530 -28.89 -16.48 -0.83
CA MET A 530 -29.34 -16.77 0.53
C MET A 530 -30.78 -16.33 0.79
N LEU A 531 -31.19 -15.21 0.21
CA LEU A 531 -32.57 -14.71 0.29
C LEU A 531 -33.52 -15.65 -0.46
N ASP A 532 -33.12 -16.13 -1.64
CA ASP A 532 -33.92 -17.02 -2.48
C ASP A 532 -34.07 -18.41 -1.85
N THR A 533 -33.00 -18.91 -1.21
CA THR A 533 -32.96 -20.24 -0.55
C THR A 533 -33.36 -20.21 0.92
N GLN A 534 -33.64 -19.02 1.49
CA GLN A 534 -33.93 -18.80 2.90
C GLN A 534 -32.83 -19.35 3.86
N GLU A 535 -31.58 -19.24 3.43
CA GLU A 535 -30.39 -19.58 4.23
C GLU A 535 -30.08 -18.51 5.28
N MET A 536 -29.35 -18.90 6.32
CA MET A 536 -28.92 -18.03 7.42
C MET A 536 -27.43 -17.67 7.30
N VAL A 537 -27.09 -16.47 7.76
CA VAL A 537 -25.72 -15.92 7.78
C VAL A 537 -25.02 -16.21 9.10
N LEU A 538 -23.69 -16.30 9.08
CA LEU A 538 -22.88 -16.35 10.29
C LEU A 538 -22.70 -14.96 10.92
N VAL A 539 -22.81 -14.96 12.23
CA VAL A 539 -22.67 -13.79 13.10
C VAL A 539 -21.65 -14.15 14.18
N SER A 540 -20.72 -13.24 14.47
CA SER A 540 -19.79 -13.43 15.59
C SER A 540 -20.52 -13.33 16.93
N GLN A 541 -20.09 -14.12 17.91
CA GLN A 541 -20.52 -13.97 19.29
C GLN A 541 -19.42 -13.52 20.24
N ASN A 542 -18.18 -13.43 19.75
CA ASN A 542 -17.00 -13.09 20.54
C ASN A 542 -16.00 -12.24 19.74
N ILE A 543 -15.17 -11.48 20.45
CA ILE A 543 -14.01 -10.78 19.87
C ILE A 543 -12.77 -10.99 20.76
N PRO A 544 -11.59 -11.28 20.19
CA PRO A 544 -10.35 -11.47 20.94
C PRO A 544 -9.81 -10.17 21.54
N THR A 545 -9.00 -10.28 22.59
CA THR A 545 -8.22 -9.16 23.13
C THR A 545 -7.20 -8.65 22.11
N LEU A 546 -7.06 -7.34 22.03
CA LEU A 546 -6.06 -6.67 21.22
C LEU A 546 -4.72 -6.63 21.99
N GLY A 547 -3.76 -7.46 21.61
CA GLY A 547 -2.41 -7.50 22.21
C GLY A 547 -2.28 -8.38 23.47
N ASP A 548 -1.23 -8.16 24.26
CA ASP A 548 -0.93 -8.94 25.47
C ASP A 548 -1.99 -8.70 26.56
N ASN A 549 -2.50 -9.79 27.16
CA ASN A 549 -3.54 -9.76 28.20
C ASN A 549 -3.13 -8.90 29.42
N LYS A 550 -3.56 -7.64 29.46
CA LYS A 550 -3.44 -6.77 30.63
C LYS A 550 -4.73 -6.82 31.45
N ASN A 551 -4.60 -6.95 32.77
CA ASN A 551 -5.73 -6.92 33.72
C ASN A 551 -5.68 -5.65 34.60
N GLN A 552 -5.17 -4.54 34.07
CA GLN A 552 -4.69 -3.42 34.88
C GLN A 552 -5.74 -2.30 35.12
N GLU A 553 -6.98 -2.43 34.64
CA GLU A 553 -7.97 -1.33 34.69
C GLU A 553 -9.39 -1.72 35.18
N ALA A 554 -9.58 -2.86 35.86
CA ALA A 554 -10.90 -3.33 36.31
C ALA A 554 -11.69 -2.30 37.15
N ASP A 555 -11.03 -1.68 38.14
CA ASP A 555 -11.65 -0.68 39.02
C ASP A 555 -12.02 0.61 38.29
N LEU A 556 -11.16 1.02 37.35
CA LEU A 556 -11.39 2.16 36.48
C LEU A 556 -12.57 1.91 35.55
N ALA A 557 -12.68 0.71 34.98
CA ALA A 557 -13.77 0.33 34.08
C ALA A 557 -15.14 0.35 34.78
N TYR A 558 -15.24 -0.17 36.00
CA TYR A 558 -16.47 -0.06 36.81
C TYR A 558 -16.82 1.41 37.09
N LEU A 559 -15.82 2.21 37.48
CA LEU A 559 -16.00 3.63 37.78
C LEU A 559 -16.51 4.42 36.56
N ILE A 560 -15.90 4.21 35.38
CA ILE A 560 -16.32 4.84 34.13
C ILE A 560 -17.75 4.41 33.77
N GLY A 561 -18.05 3.10 33.85
CA GLY A 561 -19.39 2.59 33.56
C GLY A 561 -20.48 3.23 34.42
N GLY A 562 -20.22 3.41 35.71
CA GLY A 562 -21.14 4.09 36.64
C GLY A 562 -21.25 5.60 36.40
N ILE A 563 -20.15 6.27 36.05
CA ILE A 563 -20.16 7.73 35.78
C ILE A 563 -20.87 8.05 34.46
N ILE A 564 -20.63 7.31 33.37
CA ILE A 564 -21.25 7.61 32.07
C ILE A 564 -22.78 7.42 32.13
N THR A 565 -23.26 6.49 32.96
CA THR A 565 -24.69 6.16 33.02
C THR A 565 -25.50 7.02 34.00
N ASP A 566 -24.95 7.36 35.17
CA ASP A 566 -25.69 8.07 36.23
C ASP A 566 -25.00 9.37 36.69
N GLY A 567 -23.94 9.77 35.99
CA GLY A 567 -23.08 10.90 36.33
C GLY A 567 -22.75 11.84 35.17
N SER A 568 -21.88 12.80 35.46
CA SER A 568 -21.39 13.79 34.50
C SER A 568 -20.02 14.29 34.93
N ILE A 569 -19.14 14.47 33.95
CA ILE A 569 -17.81 15.02 34.11
C ILE A 569 -17.78 16.40 33.46
N TYR A 570 -17.50 17.43 34.26
CA TYR A 570 -17.38 18.82 33.80
C TYR A 570 -15.91 19.22 33.83
N THR A 571 -15.41 19.72 32.70
CA THR A 571 -14.06 20.27 32.58
C THR A 571 -14.12 21.67 32.01
N SER A 572 -13.35 22.59 32.59
CA SER A 572 -13.14 23.94 32.09
C SER A 572 -11.70 24.39 32.34
N ARG A 573 -11.32 25.57 31.82
CA ARG A 573 -9.97 26.12 32.02
C ARG A 573 -9.59 26.23 33.50
N THR A 574 -10.54 26.51 34.38
CA THR A 574 -10.30 26.78 35.81
C THR A 574 -10.98 25.79 36.76
N HIS A 575 -11.89 24.94 36.27
CA HIS A 575 -12.70 24.04 37.10
C HIS A 575 -12.69 22.62 36.55
N GLY A 576 -12.76 21.63 37.43
CA GLY A 576 -13.02 20.24 37.05
C GLY A 576 -13.78 19.52 38.15
N GLU A 577 -14.88 18.89 37.76
CA GLU A 577 -15.83 18.25 38.67
C GLU A 577 -16.32 16.95 38.08
N VAL A 578 -16.29 15.90 38.90
CA VAL A 578 -16.96 14.64 38.62
C VAL A 578 -18.13 14.54 39.59
N GLN A 579 -19.33 14.36 39.07
CA GLN A 579 -20.51 14.19 39.92
C GLN A 579 -21.46 13.12 39.41
N PHE A 580 -22.12 12.44 40.33
CA PHE A 580 -23.29 11.62 40.04
C PHE A 580 -24.38 11.90 41.08
N ILE A 581 -25.64 11.69 40.70
CA ILE A 581 -26.78 12.08 41.53
C ILE A 581 -27.54 10.83 41.88
N GLN A 582 -27.71 10.58 43.18
CA GLN A 582 -28.40 9.38 43.62
C GLN A 582 -29.47 9.61 44.69
N LYS A 583 -30.58 8.88 44.56
CA LYS A 583 -31.64 8.85 45.58
C LYS A 583 -31.13 8.07 46.81
N CYS A 584 -31.47 8.54 48.01
CA CYS A 584 -31.15 7.86 49.26
C CYS A 584 -32.10 6.67 49.50
N LEU A 585 -31.97 5.63 48.66
CA LEU A 585 -32.68 4.36 48.78
C LEU A 585 -31.71 3.28 49.28
N PRO A 586 -32.14 2.33 50.13
CA PRO A 586 -31.27 1.26 50.63
C PRO A 586 -30.56 0.50 49.50
N GLU A 587 -31.27 0.21 48.40
CA GLU A 587 -30.74 -0.49 47.23
C GLU A 587 -29.60 0.26 46.52
N LYS A 588 -29.57 1.60 46.63
CA LYS A 588 -28.59 2.47 45.95
C LYS A 588 -27.39 2.82 46.84
N GLN A 589 -27.43 2.50 48.14
CA GLN A 589 -26.32 2.73 49.06
C GLN A 589 -25.09 1.87 48.72
N ALA A 590 -25.30 0.62 48.29
CA ALA A 590 -24.22 -0.27 47.88
C ALA A 590 -23.45 0.26 46.65
N PHE A 591 -24.16 0.81 45.66
CA PHE A 591 -23.55 1.47 44.50
C PHE A 591 -22.73 2.70 44.91
N ILE A 592 -23.26 3.56 45.77
CA ILE A 592 -22.54 4.76 46.25
C ILE A 592 -21.27 4.38 47.01
N ALA A 593 -21.33 3.37 47.89
CA ALA A 593 -20.17 2.87 48.62
C ALA A 593 -19.10 2.34 47.64
N THR A 594 -19.51 1.51 46.68
CA THR A 594 -18.62 0.94 45.66
C THR A 594 -17.97 2.03 44.81
N MET A 595 -18.73 3.05 44.37
CA MET A 595 -18.19 4.18 43.61
C MET A 595 -17.12 4.94 44.40
N ASN A 596 -17.30 5.12 45.72
CA ASN A 596 -16.29 5.73 46.59
C ASN A 596 -15.06 4.85 46.79
N ASP A 597 -15.25 3.53 46.99
CA ASP A 597 -14.17 2.59 47.17
C ASP A 597 -13.30 2.49 45.92
N LYS A 598 -13.93 2.39 44.74
CA LYS A 598 -13.23 2.37 43.44
C LYS A 598 -12.55 3.69 43.12
N MET A 599 -13.21 4.83 43.40
CA MET A 599 -12.57 6.15 43.24
C MET A 599 -11.36 6.32 44.15
N ASN A 600 -11.42 5.79 45.38
CA ASN A 600 -10.30 5.82 46.31
C ASN A 600 -9.18 4.86 45.89
N ALA A 601 -9.52 3.66 45.39
CA ALA A 601 -8.54 2.70 44.88
C ALA A 601 -7.76 3.25 43.68
N VAL A 602 -8.44 3.92 42.75
CA VAL A 602 -7.82 4.43 41.51
C VAL A 602 -7.11 5.79 41.74
N TYR A 603 -7.71 6.71 42.49
CA TYR A 603 -7.23 8.10 42.60
C TYR A 603 -6.91 8.58 44.03
N GLY A 604 -7.08 7.74 45.05
CA GLY A 604 -6.87 8.11 46.46
C GLY A 604 -7.83 9.19 46.98
N LYS A 605 -9.00 9.37 46.34
CA LYS A 605 -10.02 10.36 46.74
C LYS A 605 -11.41 9.74 46.74
N SER A 606 -12.32 10.35 47.50
CA SER A 606 -13.73 9.93 47.58
C SER A 606 -14.67 11.10 47.28
N PHE A 607 -15.87 10.79 46.82
CA PHE A 607 -16.92 11.78 46.57
C PHE A 607 -17.47 12.35 47.89
N THR A 608 -17.80 13.63 47.88
CA THR A 608 -18.47 14.31 48.99
C THR A 608 -19.97 14.41 48.72
N ALA A 609 -20.78 13.99 49.68
CA ALA A 609 -22.23 14.08 49.59
C ALA A 609 -22.72 15.52 49.80
N CYS A 610 -23.61 15.99 48.92
CA CYS A 610 -24.27 17.28 48.98
C CYS A 610 -25.76 17.09 48.75
N GLU A 611 -26.58 17.34 49.78
CA GLU A 611 -28.03 17.19 49.68
C GLU A 611 -28.62 18.20 48.70
N LYS A 612 -29.39 17.73 47.71
CA LYS A 612 -30.16 18.62 46.84
C LYS A 612 -31.48 19.01 47.51
N ALA A 613 -31.95 20.21 47.20
CA ALA A 613 -33.27 20.67 47.62
C ALA A 613 -34.36 19.69 47.18
N VAL A 614 -35.38 19.50 48.03
CA VAL A 614 -36.52 18.62 47.75
C VAL A 614 -37.22 19.11 46.49
N SER A 615 -37.26 18.26 45.48
CA SER A 615 -37.96 18.53 44.22
C SER A 615 -39.34 17.86 44.23
N SER A 616 -40.33 18.50 43.63
CA SER A 616 -41.67 17.92 43.46
C SER A 616 -42.09 17.96 41.99
N GLY A 617 -42.53 16.83 41.46
CA GLY A 617 -43.07 16.73 40.10
C GLY A 617 -44.30 15.84 40.04
N TYR A 618 -44.91 15.71 38.87
CA TYR A 618 -46.07 14.84 38.67
C TYR A 618 -45.70 13.67 37.78
N ILE A 619 -45.87 12.43 38.27
CA ILE A 619 -45.73 11.21 37.46
C ILE A 619 -47.11 10.58 37.37
N ARG A 620 -47.64 10.46 36.14
CA ARG A 620 -48.99 9.91 35.86
C ARG A 620 -50.09 10.58 36.71
N GLY A 621 -50.04 11.91 36.84
CA GLY A 621 -51.02 12.71 37.59
C GLY A 621 -50.88 12.68 39.11
N LYS A 622 -49.92 11.93 39.69
CA LYS A 622 -49.63 11.92 41.12
C LYS A 622 -48.45 12.82 41.44
N GLN A 623 -48.58 13.69 42.43
CA GLN A 623 -47.48 14.51 42.92
C GLN A 623 -46.47 13.61 43.66
N VAL A 624 -45.25 13.55 43.13
CA VAL A 624 -44.13 12.81 43.69
C VAL A 624 -43.13 13.84 44.21
N LYS A 625 -42.85 13.80 45.51
CA LYS A 625 -41.74 14.53 46.13
C LYS A 625 -40.53 13.62 46.19
N GLY A 626 -39.38 14.11 45.71
CA GLY A 626 -38.13 13.36 45.68
C GLY A 626 -36.99 14.19 46.26
N GLN A 627 -36.27 13.59 47.19
CA GLN A 627 -34.98 14.09 47.68
C GLN A 627 -33.87 13.22 47.07
N ALA A 628 -32.82 13.87 46.56
CA ALA A 628 -31.66 13.20 45.99
C ALA A 628 -30.40 13.86 46.53
N THR A 629 -29.31 13.11 46.57
CA THR A 629 -28.00 13.57 47.03
C THR A 629 -27.06 13.60 45.84
N ALA A 630 -26.39 14.72 45.62
CA ALA A 630 -25.30 14.82 44.65
C ALA A 630 -24.00 14.38 45.32
N TYR A 631 -23.28 13.47 44.70
CA TYR A 631 -21.95 13.04 45.13
C TYR A 631 -20.94 13.71 44.21
N ARG A 632 -20.10 14.59 44.77
CA ARG A 632 -19.22 15.47 43.99
C ARG A 632 -17.77 15.31 44.40
N LEU A 633 -16.88 15.34 43.40
CA LEU A 633 -15.45 15.45 43.60
C LEU A 633 -14.92 16.62 42.76
N TYR A 634 -14.38 17.64 43.43
CA TYR A 634 -13.74 18.77 42.77
C TYR A 634 -12.24 18.52 42.63
N SER A 635 -11.80 18.23 41.42
CA SER A 635 -10.39 17.99 41.09
C SER A 635 -10.20 18.11 39.59
N LYS A 636 -9.51 19.17 39.15
CA LYS A 636 -9.24 19.40 37.72
C LYS A 636 -8.48 18.22 37.10
N ALA A 637 -7.40 17.78 37.73
CA ALA A 637 -6.58 16.69 37.21
C ALA A 637 -7.39 15.40 37.00
N ILE A 638 -8.19 15.00 37.99
CA ILE A 638 -8.99 13.76 37.93
C ILE A 638 -10.13 13.89 36.92
N ALA A 639 -10.80 15.05 36.84
CA ALA A 639 -11.88 15.26 35.86
C ALA A 639 -11.36 15.23 34.42
N TYR A 640 -10.18 15.81 34.15
CA TYR A 640 -9.56 15.73 32.82
C TYR A 640 -9.13 14.30 32.46
N ASP A 641 -8.51 13.59 33.40
CA ASP A 641 -8.06 12.21 33.19
C ASP A 641 -9.25 11.27 32.95
N LEU A 642 -10.28 11.33 33.81
CA LEU A 642 -11.50 10.54 33.62
C LEU A 642 -12.22 10.88 32.31
N LYS A 643 -12.23 12.15 31.88
CA LYS A 643 -12.85 12.51 30.59
C LYS A 643 -12.08 11.94 29.40
N GLN A 644 -10.74 11.88 29.48
CA GLN A 644 -9.93 11.22 28.45
C GLN A 644 -10.16 9.71 28.45
N LYS A 645 -10.17 9.07 29.62
CA LYS A 645 -10.45 7.64 29.76
C LYS A 645 -11.87 7.27 29.31
N GLU A 646 -12.85 8.14 29.54
CA GLU A 646 -14.22 8.01 29.01
C GLU A 646 -14.25 7.98 27.47
N GLN A 647 -13.49 8.88 26.83
CA GLN A 647 -13.37 8.91 25.37
C GLN A 647 -12.63 7.69 24.80
N GLN A 648 -11.73 7.10 25.59
CA GLN A 648 -10.93 5.92 25.22
C GLN A 648 -11.52 4.60 25.69
N ILE A 649 -12.75 4.58 26.24
CA ILE A 649 -13.33 3.37 26.86
C ILE A 649 -13.40 2.19 25.91
N THR A 650 -13.71 2.44 24.63
CA THR A 650 -13.70 1.42 23.58
C THR A 650 -12.31 0.79 23.44
N GLN A 651 -11.25 1.59 23.42
CA GLN A 651 -9.87 1.09 23.34
C GLN A 651 -9.49 0.29 24.59
N ILE A 652 -9.83 0.81 25.78
CA ILE A 652 -9.60 0.13 27.06
C ILE A 652 -10.24 -1.26 27.06
N LEU A 653 -11.48 -1.39 26.57
CA LEU A 653 -12.18 -2.68 26.49
C LEU A 653 -11.57 -3.64 25.45
N LEU A 654 -11.04 -3.13 24.33
CA LEU A 654 -10.39 -3.95 23.31
C LEU A 654 -9.05 -4.53 23.82
N GLU A 655 -8.25 -3.73 24.51
CA GLU A 655 -6.89 -4.08 24.99
C GLU A 655 -6.86 -4.93 26.27
N ASN A 656 -7.93 -4.92 27.07
CA ASN A 656 -7.97 -5.63 28.36
C ASN A 656 -8.76 -6.94 28.32
N THR A 657 -8.65 -7.76 29.36
CA THR A 657 -9.33 -9.06 29.48
C THR A 657 -10.86 -8.93 29.56
N SER A 658 -11.57 -10.06 29.41
CA SER A 658 -13.03 -10.15 29.60
C SER A 658 -13.48 -9.77 31.02
N GLU A 659 -12.61 -9.89 32.03
CA GLU A 659 -12.85 -9.45 33.40
C GLU A 659 -13.13 -7.94 33.50
N VAL A 660 -12.33 -7.13 32.78
CA VAL A 660 -12.55 -5.68 32.70
C VAL A 660 -13.91 -5.34 32.07
N SER A 661 -14.35 -6.16 31.09
CA SER A 661 -15.68 -6.02 30.48
C SER A 661 -16.82 -6.33 31.46
N TYR A 662 -16.66 -7.33 32.34
CA TYR A 662 -17.62 -7.59 33.42
C TYR A 662 -17.71 -6.44 34.42
N HIS A 663 -16.58 -5.89 34.83
CA HIS A 663 -16.54 -4.71 35.71
C HIS A 663 -17.21 -3.48 35.07
N PHE A 664 -16.91 -3.21 33.80
CA PHE A 664 -17.56 -2.14 33.05
C PHE A 664 -19.09 -2.31 33.00
N LEU A 665 -19.57 -3.50 32.61
CA LEU A 665 -21.01 -3.81 32.57
C LEU A 665 -21.65 -3.70 33.96
N GLY A 666 -20.96 -4.15 35.01
CA GLY A 666 -21.41 -4.00 36.40
C GLY A 666 -21.66 -2.53 36.77
N GLY A 667 -20.71 -1.65 36.45
CA GLY A 667 -20.84 -0.21 36.66
C GLY A 667 -21.99 0.42 35.87
N VAL A 668 -22.11 0.08 34.57
CA VAL A 668 -23.19 0.54 33.69
C VAL A 668 -24.56 0.11 34.21
N ILE A 669 -24.69 -1.15 34.65
CA ILE A 669 -25.94 -1.70 35.15
C ILE A 669 -26.31 -1.09 36.51
N ASP A 670 -25.34 -0.92 37.39
CA ASP A 670 -25.58 -0.30 38.70
C ASP A 670 -25.86 1.20 38.62
N GLY A 671 -25.39 1.89 37.58
CA GLY A 671 -25.80 3.26 37.30
C GLY A 671 -27.28 3.33 36.92
N ASP A 672 -27.62 2.93 35.68
CA ASP A 672 -28.98 3.11 35.13
C ASP A 672 -29.62 1.83 34.51
N GLY A 673 -28.99 0.67 34.70
CA GLY A 673 -29.55 -0.61 34.27
C GLY A 673 -30.70 -1.11 35.15
N CYS A 674 -31.54 -1.98 34.58
CA CYS A 674 -32.54 -2.71 35.34
C CYS A 674 -32.60 -4.20 34.95
N TYR A 675 -32.87 -5.04 35.93
CA TYR A 675 -33.09 -6.47 35.74
C TYR A 675 -34.56 -6.80 36.00
N ALA A 676 -35.25 -7.33 34.99
CA ALA A 676 -36.64 -7.79 35.12
C ALA A 676 -36.90 -8.89 34.09
N ASN A 677 -37.76 -9.85 34.44
CA ASN A 677 -38.18 -10.95 33.55
C ASN A 677 -37.00 -11.75 32.94
N ASN A 678 -35.94 -11.98 33.73
CA ASN A 678 -34.73 -12.69 33.31
C ASN A 678 -34.00 -12.00 32.12
N ARG A 679 -33.95 -10.67 32.17
CA ARG A 679 -33.33 -9.80 31.16
C ARG A 679 -32.79 -8.55 31.83
N ILE A 680 -31.56 -8.20 31.49
CA ILE A 680 -30.97 -6.89 31.82
C ILE A 680 -31.33 -5.94 30.68
N ASN A 681 -31.86 -4.76 31.03
CA ASN A 681 -32.12 -3.68 30.08
C ASN A 681 -31.26 -2.48 30.46
N ILE A 682 -30.57 -1.93 29.47
CA ILE A 682 -29.73 -0.73 29.60
C ILE A 682 -30.25 0.27 28.58
N TYR A 683 -30.66 1.45 29.06
CA TYR A 683 -31.15 2.53 28.21
C TYR A 683 -30.02 3.51 27.95
N ILE A 684 -29.68 3.71 26.68
CA ILE A 684 -28.50 4.45 26.25
C ILE A 684 -28.93 5.53 25.26
N SER A 685 -28.52 6.77 25.49
CA SER A 685 -28.76 7.89 24.57
C SER A 685 -27.53 8.29 23.76
N GLU A 686 -26.33 7.94 24.23
CA GLU A 686 -25.05 8.27 23.60
C GLU A 686 -24.48 7.09 22.81
N GLU A 687 -24.01 7.35 21.59
CA GLU A 687 -23.50 6.28 20.71
C GLU A 687 -22.17 5.69 21.19
N ASN A 688 -21.29 6.49 21.81
CA ASN A 688 -20.03 5.98 22.37
C ASN A 688 -20.28 4.94 23.49
N LEU A 689 -21.25 5.21 24.38
CA LEU A 689 -21.65 4.25 25.42
C LEU A 689 -22.27 3.00 24.79
N LEU A 690 -23.09 3.15 23.74
CA LEU A 690 -23.65 2.00 23.02
C LEU A 690 -22.54 1.11 22.48
N GLN A 691 -21.56 1.68 21.77
CA GLN A 691 -20.41 0.96 21.22
C GLN A 691 -19.60 0.23 22.30
N ALA A 692 -19.32 0.89 23.42
CA ALA A 692 -18.62 0.31 24.56
C ALA A 692 -19.39 -0.88 25.17
N VAL A 693 -20.72 -0.76 25.34
CA VAL A 693 -21.56 -1.87 25.84
C VAL A 693 -21.58 -3.04 24.85
N ILE A 694 -21.65 -2.78 23.54
CA ILE A 694 -21.56 -3.83 22.52
C ILE A 694 -20.23 -4.58 22.61
N ILE A 695 -19.10 -3.86 22.65
CA ILE A 695 -17.76 -4.45 22.75
C ILE A 695 -17.63 -5.28 24.03
N ALA A 696 -18.07 -4.73 25.17
CA ALA A 696 -18.04 -5.44 26.45
C ALA A 696 -18.88 -6.72 26.42
N CYS A 697 -20.05 -6.71 25.76
CA CYS A 697 -20.87 -7.91 25.59
C CYS A 697 -20.17 -8.96 24.71
N LEU A 698 -19.59 -8.54 23.57
CA LEU A 698 -18.88 -9.46 22.67
C LEU A 698 -17.66 -10.09 23.37
N LYS A 699 -16.90 -9.30 24.15
CA LYS A 699 -15.75 -9.80 24.93
C LYS A 699 -16.09 -10.85 25.98
N ILE A 700 -17.37 -10.94 26.39
CA ILE A 700 -17.87 -11.95 27.33
C ILE A 700 -18.73 -13.03 26.64
N ASN A 701 -18.55 -13.20 25.33
CA ASN A 701 -19.26 -14.17 24.50
C ASN A 701 -20.78 -13.97 24.47
N THR A 702 -21.24 -12.71 24.42
CA THR A 702 -22.66 -12.36 24.42
C THR A 702 -22.98 -11.36 23.32
N VAL A 703 -24.06 -11.60 22.58
CA VAL A 703 -24.53 -10.64 21.57
C VAL A 703 -25.88 -10.08 22.01
N PRO A 704 -25.93 -8.80 22.43
CA PRO A 704 -27.15 -8.23 22.98
C PRO A 704 -28.17 -7.92 21.89
N GLN A 705 -29.44 -7.82 22.27
CA GLN A 705 -30.48 -7.32 21.38
C GLN A 705 -30.61 -5.81 21.56
N VAL A 706 -30.45 -5.06 20.47
CA VAL A 706 -30.59 -3.61 20.48
C VAL A 706 -31.91 -3.22 19.84
N THR A 707 -32.69 -2.41 20.53
CA THR A 707 -33.89 -1.78 20.00
C THR A 707 -33.75 -0.27 20.12
N ARG A 708 -34.35 0.51 19.22
CA ARG A 708 -34.27 1.97 19.23
C ARG A 708 -35.66 2.56 19.32
N ASN A 709 -35.88 3.46 20.27
CA ASN A 709 -37.10 4.24 20.37
C ASN A 709 -36.72 5.73 20.41
N ARG A 710 -37.04 6.46 19.34
CA ARG A 710 -36.57 7.83 19.11
C ARG A 710 -35.03 7.91 19.20
N HIS A 711 -34.50 8.62 20.18
CA HIS A 711 -33.06 8.82 20.39
C HIS A 711 -32.48 7.95 21.51
N ILE A 712 -33.24 6.97 22.02
CA ILE A 712 -32.79 6.07 23.10
C ILE A 712 -32.70 4.64 22.57
N TYR A 713 -31.53 4.05 22.70
CA TYR A 713 -31.27 2.63 22.49
C TYR A 713 -31.62 1.87 23.77
N ASN A 714 -32.29 0.74 23.63
CA ASN A 714 -32.48 -0.23 24.70
C ASN A 714 -31.68 -1.48 24.34
N VAL A 715 -30.59 -1.69 25.07
CA VAL A 715 -29.72 -2.86 24.96
C VAL A 715 -30.20 -3.91 25.94
N GLN A 716 -30.56 -5.07 25.41
CA GLN A 716 -31.15 -6.18 26.16
C GLN A 716 -30.19 -7.34 26.20
N ILE A 717 -29.72 -7.68 27.40
CA ILE A 717 -28.84 -8.82 27.66
C ILE A 717 -29.68 -9.93 28.29
N VAL A 718 -29.60 -11.11 27.71
CA VAL A 718 -30.33 -12.32 28.15
C VAL A 718 -29.42 -13.52 28.39
N GLU A 719 -28.12 -13.36 28.13
CA GLU A 719 -27.08 -14.38 28.27
C GLU A 719 -26.11 -13.96 29.37
N LYS A 720 -25.40 -14.93 29.96
CA LYS A 720 -24.38 -14.68 31.00
C LYS A 720 -24.87 -13.84 32.19
N LEU A 721 -26.18 -13.88 32.47
CA LEU A 721 -26.84 -13.03 33.47
C LEU A 721 -26.27 -13.25 34.86
N GLU A 722 -26.05 -14.50 35.26
CA GLU A 722 -25.48 -14.85 36.56
C GLU A 722 -24.08 -14.26 36.72
N GLN A 723 -23.18 -14.47 35.75
CA GLN A 723 -21.84 -13.89 35.78
C GLN A 723 -21.88 -12.36 35.80
N ILE A 724 -22.73 -11.71 35.00
CA ILE A 724 -22.81 -10.24 34.98
C ILE A 724 -23.31 -9.69 36.34
N LEU A 725 -24.31 -10.35 36.94
CA LEU A 725 -24.90 -9.92 38.22
C LEU A 725 -23.99 -10.17 39.45
N GLU A 726 -22.91 -10.94 39.30
CA GLU A 726 -21.85 -11.04 40.33
C GLU A 726 -21.09 -9.73 40.48
N TYR A 727 -20.86 -9.01 39.37
CA TYR A 727 -20.11 -7.75 39.33
C TYR A 727 -20.99 -6.52 39.64
N THR A 728 -22.31 -6.68 39.66
CA THR A 728 -23.24 -5.63 40.11
C THR A 728 -23.33 -5.58 41.64
N GLN A 729 -23.67 -4.42 42.19
CA GLN A 729 -23.78 -4.15 43.63
C GLN A 729 -25.18 -3.63 43.98
N ARG A 730 -25.86 -2.94 43.06
CA ARG A 730 -27.24 -2.49 43.20
C ARG A 730 -28.23 -3.48 42.63
N VAL A 731 -28.01 -3.92 41.39
CA VAL A 731 -28.98 -4.75 40.68
C VAL A 731 -28.71 -6.21 41.01
N LYS A 732 -29.54 -6.80 41.88
CA LYS A 732 -29.52 -8.23 42.22
C LYS A 732 -30.83 -8.89 41.79
N GLY A 733 -30.76 -10.17 41.45
CA GLY A 733 -31.95 -10.93 41.11
C GLY A 733 -31.68 -12.42 41.06
N GLU A 734 -32.66 -13.21 41.46
CA GLU A 734 -32.63 -14.65 41.24
C GLU A 734 -32.76 -14.90 39.73
N VAL A 735 -31.70 -15.41 39.13
CA VAL A 735 -31.71 -15.87 37.74
C VAL A 735 -32.49 -17.17 37.75
N THR A 736 -33.75 -17.11 37.29
CA THR A 736 -34.46 -18.36 37.01
C THR A 736 -33.69 -19.06 35.89
N PRO A 737 -33.27 -20.32 36.03
CA PRO A 737 -32.64 -21.07 34.96
C PRO A 737 -33.69 -21.32 33.87
N ARG A 738 -33.95 -20.30 33.05
CA ARG A 738 -34.59 -20.51 31.77
C ARG A 738 -33.52 -21.11 30.88
N THR A 739 -33.81 -22.28 30.36
CA THR A 739 -33.17 -22.87 29.18
C THR A 739 -33.51 -22.04 27.93
N ILE A 740 -33.31 -20.72 27.97
CA ILE A 740 -33.28 -19.93 26.74
C ILE A 740 -31.98 -20.35 26.08
N GLN A 741 -32.11 -21.29 25.14
CA GLN A 741 -31.08 -21.63 24.19
C GLN A 741 -30.76 -20.34 23.44
N THR A 742 -29.50 -19.91 23.40
CA THR A 742 -29.14 -18.59 22.85
C THR A 742 -28.34 -18.70 21.57
N ARG A 743 -27.68 -19.84 21.36
CA ARG A 743 -26.94 -20.16 20.15
C ARG A 743 -27.74 -21.13 19.31
N PHE A 744 -28.16 -20.66 18.15
CA PHE A 744 -28.94 -21.44 17.20
C PHE A 744 -28.19 -21.60 15.89
N PHE A 745 -28.45 -22.74 15.27
CA PHE A 745 -27.97 -23.09 13.94
C PHE A 745 -29.15 -23.56 13.10
N ALA A 746 -29.07 -23.36 11.79
CA ALA A 746 -30.10 -23.82 10.88
C ALA A 746 -29.97 -25.33 10.66
N THR A 747 -31.01 -26.10 10.99
CA THR A 747 -30.93 -27.57 10.91
C THR A 747 -30.71 -28.04 9.47
N ASN A 748 -31.29 -27.34 8.49
CA ASN A 748 -31.11 -27.62 7.06
C ASN A 748 -29.71 -27.30 6.53
N GLN A 749 -28.97 -26.40 7.20
CA GLN A 749 -27.60 -26.04 6.83
C GLN A 749 -26.55 -26.85 7.58
N LEU A 750 -26.92 -27.52 8.69
CA LEU A 750 -26.00 -28.38 9.43
C LEU A 750 -26.04 -29.85 8.98
N PHE A 751 -27.19 -30.34 8.54
CA PHE A 751 -27.42 -31.78 8.35
C PHE A 751 -27.77 -32.12 6.89
N ASP A 752 -27.21 -33.25 6.42
CA ASP A 752 -27.46 -33.82 5.10
C ASP A 752 -28.84 -34.51 5.00
N ASP A 753 -29.19 -35.11 3.85
CA ASP A 753 -30.52 -35.72 3.63
C ASP A 753 -30.70 -37.08 4.32
N ASN A 754 -29.63 -37.65 4.87
CA ASN A 754 -29.62 -38.99 5.46
C ASN A 754 -30.11 -39.02 6.92
N VAL A 755 -30.50 -37.87 7.48
CA VAL A 755 -30.89 -37.78 8.89
C VAL A 755 -32.31 -38.31 9.13
N THR A 756 -32.50 -39.00 10.26
CA THR A 756 -33.76 -39.64 10.64
C THR A 756 -34.38 -39.02 11.90
N GLY A 757 -35.65 -39.33 12.19
CA GLY A 757 -36.31 -38.89 13.42
C GLY A 757 -36.62 -37.39 13.50
N GLN A 758 -36.52 -36.80 14.70
CA GLN A 758 -36.92 -35.40 14.96
C GLN A 758 -36.04 -34.37 14.24
N ILE A 759 -34.81 -34.72 13.86
CA ILE A 759 -33.90 -33.80 13.16
C ILE A 759 -34.34 -33.63 11.70
N LYS A 760 -34.77 -34.71 11.03
CA LYS A 760 -35.37 -34.64 9.69
C LYS A 760 -36.57 -33.70 9.63
N LEU A 761 -37.49 -33.84 10.58
CA LEU A 761 -38.67 -32.96 10.67
C LEU A 761 -38.30 -31.48 10.87
N ARG A 762 -37.21 -31.20 11.61
CA ARG A 762 -36.70 -29.84 11.81
C ARG A 762 -36.02 -29.29 10.55
N LYS A 763 -35.24 -30.12 9.85
CA LYS A 763 -34.62 -29.81 8.56
C LYS A 763 -35.68 -29.46 7.52
N ASP A 764 -36.66 -30.35 7.30
CA ASP A 764 -37.72 -30.19 6.29
C ASP A 764 -38.57 -28.93 6.53
N LYS A 765 -38.64 -28.46 7.78
CA LYS A 765 -39.38 -27.25 8.18
C LYS A 765 -38.50 -26.01 8.37
N ASN A 766 -37.22 -26.06 7.98
CA ASN A 766 -36.22 -24.99 8.15
C ASN A 766 -36.22 -24.43 9.60
N LEU A 767 -36.28 -25.32 10.60
CA LEU A 767 -36.29 -24.97 12.02
C LEU A 767 -34.87 -24.86 12.57
N LEU A 768 -34.73 -24.05 13.63
CA LEU A 768 -33.46 -23.90 14.35
C LEU A 768 -33.21 -25.08 15.29
N ILE A 769 -31.95 -25.44 15.43
CA ILE A 769 -31.44 -26.35 16.47
C ILE A 769 -30.52 -25.56 17.41
N SER A 770 -30.64 -25.84 18.70
CA SER A 770 -29.80 -25.20 19.72
C SER A 770 -28.47 -25.91 19.93
N ASP A 771 -27.48 -25.17 20.42
CA ASP A 771 -26.21 -25.71 20.89
C ASP A 771 -26.37 -26.86 21.89
N LYS A 772 -27.27 -26.77 22.88
CA LYS A 772 -27.53 -27.84 23.84
C LYS A 772 -27.99 -29.13 23.14
N GLN A 773 -28.93 -29.00 22.20
CA GLN A 773 -29.43 -30.15 21.44
C GLN A 773 -28.34 -30.75 20.56
N LEU A 774 -27.45 -29.93 19.98
CA LEU A 774 -26.30 -30.42 19.24
C LEU A 774 -25.30 -31.17 20.14
N ARG A 775 -25.04 -30.68 21.36
CA ARG A 775 -24.21 -31.39 22.36
C ARG A 775 -24.81 -32.74 22.78
N GLU A 776 -26.13 -32.81 22.96
CA GLU A 776 -26.84 -34.06 23.27
C GLU A 776 -26.75 -35.09 22.14
N ILE A 777 -26.63 -34.64 20.90
CA ILE A 777 -26.41 -35.50 19.71
C ILE A 777 -24.94 -35.93 19.59
N GLY A 778 -24.01 -35.23 20.25
CA GLY A 778 -22.58 -35.54 20.23
C GLY A 778 -21.86 -35.18 18.92
N GLN A 779 -22.41 -34.25 18.12
CA GLN A 779 -21.85 -33.81 16.84
C GLN A 779 -21.51 -32.32 16.84
N PHE A 780 -20.55 -31.91 16.00
CA PHE A 780 -20.11 -30.52 15.80
C PHE A 780 -19.49 -29.83 17.04
N GLU A 781 -18.84 -30.57 17.95
CA GLU A 781 -18.22 -29.99 19.16
C GLU A 781 -17.22 -28.85 18.88
N GLN A 782 -16.43 -28.95 17.80
CA GLN A 782 -15.50 -27.88 17.39
C GLN A 782 -16.25 -26.59 17.00
N LEU A 783 -17.34 -26.72 16.24
CA LEU A 783 -18.22 -25.59 15.90
C LEU A 783 -18.80 -24.96 17.18
N LEU A 784 -19.22 -25.78 18.14
CA LEU A 784 -19.79 -25.36 19.42
C LEU A 784 -18.78 -24.74 20.39
N GLN A 785 -17.49 -24.94 20.17
CA GLN A 785 -16.40 -24.26 20.89
C GLN A 785 -15.96 -22.94 20.21
N GLY A 786 -16.37 -22.70 18.96
CA GLY A 786 -16.06 -21.49 18.22
C GLY A 786 -16.89 -20.26 18.57
N ASP A 787 -16.51 -19.13 17.97
CA ASP A 787 -17.01 -17.77 18.21
C ASP A 787 -18.20 -17.37 17.33
N ILE A 788 -18.99 -18.33 16.84
CA ILE A 788 -19.97 -18.07 15.77
C ILE A 788 -21.40 -18.53 16.05
N ARG A 789 -22.41 -17.87 15.51
CA ARG A 789 -23.81 -18.34 15.54
C ARG A 789 -24.51 -17.99 14.22
N MET A 790 -25.70 -18.55 13.97
CA MET A 790 -26.44 -18.26 12.74
C MET A 790 -27.65 -17.37 12.99
N GLN A 791 -27.94 -16.45 12.07
CA GLN A 791 -29.14 -15.62 12.08
C GLN A 791 -29.80 -15.57 10.70
N ARG A 792 -31.12 -15.42 10.69
CA ARG A 792 -31.88 -15.25 9.44
C ARG A 792 -31.58 -13.90 8.82
N VAL A 793 -31.50 -13.89 7.51
CA VAL A 793 -31.41 -12.68 6.70
C VAL A 793 -32.68 -12.52 5.88
N VAL A 794 -33.23 -11.30 5.84
CA VAL A 794 -34.47 -10.98 5.11
C VAL A 794 -34.28 -9.66 4.37
N LYS A 795 -34.72 -9.59 3.11
CA LYS A 795 -34.68 -8.34 2.33
C LYS A 795 -35.71 -7.35 2.88
N VAL A 796 -35.31 -6.09 3.05
CA VAL A 796 -36.15 -5.01 3.61
C VAL A 796 -36.24 -3.80 2.68
N VAL A 797 -35.17 -3.49 1.94
CA VAL A 797 -35.11 -2.34 1.03
C VAL A 797 -34.71 -2.81 -0.36
N ASP A 798 -35.36 -2.25 -1.38
CA ASP A 798 -35.08 -2.51 -2.80
C ASP A 798 -33.83 -1.79 -3.30
N GLU A 799 -33.46 -2.08 -4.55
CA GLU A 799 -32.21 -1.63 -5.16
C GLU A 799 -32.14 -0.10 -5.29
N VAL A 800 -31.12 0.50 -4.68
CA VAL A 800 -30.81 1.94 -4.81
C VAL A 800 -29.38 2.10 -5.29
N ASP A 801 -29.17 2.95 -6.30
CA ASP A 801 -27.84 3.36 -6.74
C ASP A 801 -27.17 4.16 -5.63
N ALA A 802 -26.01 3.69 -5.18
CA ALA A 802 -25.26 4.32 -4.11
C ALA A 802 -23.75 4.24 -4.40
N GLU A 803 -23.01 5.13 -3.74
CA GLU A 803 -21.57 4.92 -3.59
C GLU A 803 -21.35 3.71 -2.69
N VAL A 804 -20.56 2.77 -3.19
CA VAL A 804 -20.27 1.52 -2.51
C VAL A 804 -18.78 1.34 -2.32
N TYR A 805 -18.42 0.74 -1.19
CA TYR A 805 -17.07 0.63 -0.67
C TYR A 805 -16.74 -0.81 -0.35
N ASN A 806 -15.46 -1.16 -0.35
CA ASN A 806 -15.00 -2.45 0.18
C ASN A 806 -13.58 -2.31 0.72
N ILE A 807 -13.19 -3.24 1.59
CA ILE A 807 -11.82 -3.37 2.09
C ILE A 807 -11.27 -4.75 1.78
N THR A 808 -9.95 -4.83 1.70
CA THR A 808 -9.21 -6.10 1.66
C THR A 808 -8.52 -6.29 3.01
N VAL A 809 -8.62 -7.49 3.57
CA VAL A 809 -8.04 -7.86 4.87
C VAL A 809 -6.97 -8.93 4.66
N ALA A 810 -5.87 -8.82 5.41
CA ALA A 810 -4.65 -9.56 5.17
C ALA A 810 -4.79 -11.08 5.06
N ASN A 811 -3.99 -11.65 4.16
CA ASN A 811 -4.12 -13.05 3.72
C ASN A 811 -5.53 -13.37 3.21
N HIS A 812 -6.24 -12.38 2.68
CA HIS A 812 -7.58 -12.46 2.13
C HIS A 812 -8.63 -13.10 3.06
N HIS A 813 -8.50 -12.91 4.38
CA HIS A 813 -9.46 -13.45 5.34
C HIS A 813 -10.86 -12.83 5.14
N ASN A 814 -11.91 -13.57 5.49
CA ASN A 814 -13.23 -12.96 5.72
C ASN A 814 -13.12 -11.91 6.84
N TYR A 815 -14.09 -11.01 6.95
CA TYR A 815 -14.07 -9.97 7.97
C TYR A 815 -15.46 -9.65 8.52
N LEU A 816 -15.48 -8.84 9.59
CA LEU A 816 -16.68 -8.49 10.32
C LEU A 816 -17.21 -7.11 9.94
N VAL A 817 -18.47 -7.08 9.51
CA VAL A 817 -19.25 -5.84 9.34
C VAL A 817 -20.40 -5.80 10.35
N PHE A 818 -20.85 -4.61 10.67
CA PHE A 818 -21.90 -4.38 11.66
C PHE A 818 -23.12 -3.75 11.01
N THR A 819 -24.29 -4.30 11.32
CA THR A 819 -25.58 -3.70 10.95
C THR A 819 -25.80 -2.35 11.66
N ASP A 820 -26.85 -1.61 11.27
CA ASP A 820 -27.25 -0.34 11.92
C ASP A 820 -27.50 -0.47 13.44
N LYS A 821 -27.73 -1.69 13.95
CA LYS A 821 -27.85 -1.99 15.38
C LYS A 821 -26.75 -2.91 15.93
N TYR A 822 -25.56 -2.84 15.32
CA TYR A 822 -24.34 -3.48 15.79
C TYR A 822 -24.42 -5.02 15.88
N THR A 823 -25.15 -5.67 14.96
CA THR A 823 -25.05 -7.13 14.80
C THR A 823 -23.80 -7.48 13.98
N PRO A 824 -22.86 -8.27 14.51
CA PRO A 824 -21.56 -8.56 13.87
C PRO A 824 -21.65 -9.67 12.81
N VAL A 825 -21.83 -9.33 11.54
CA VAL A 825 -22.01 -10.27 10.41
C VAL A 825 -20.66 -10.59 9.74
N VAL A 826 -20.43 -11.86 9.40
CA VAL A 826 -19.18 -12.32 8.77
C VAL A 826 -19.30 -12.34 7.24
N VAL A 827 -18.37 -11.68 6.53
CA VAL A 827 -18.43 -11.40 5.07
C VAL A 827 -17.10 -11.71 4.37
N CYS A 828 -17.07 -11.88 3.04
CA CYS A 828 -15.88 -12.36 2.29
C CYS A 828 -15.10 -11.30 1.50
N ASN A 829 -13.79 -11.52 1.26
CA ASN A 829 -12.94 -10.76 0.32
C ASN A 829 -13.08 -11.20 -1.16
N CYS A 830 -12.62 -10.39 -2.12
CA CYS A 830 -12.63 -10.64 -3.58
C CYS A 830 -11.20 -10.94 -4.12
N HIS A 831 -11.02 -11.91 -5.05
CA HIS A 831 -9.69 -12.56 -5.26
C HIS A 831 -9.21 -12.79 -6.73
N ALA A 832 -10.06 -13.18 -7.68
CA ALA A 832 -9.56 -13.88 -8.90
C ALA A 832 -8.82 -13.02 -9.96
N ALA A 833 -9.21 -11.75 -10.16
CA ALA A 833 -8.68 -10.94 -11.27
C ALA A 833 -7.31 -10.29 -10.98
N ILE A 834 -6.93 -10.18 -9.71
CA ILE A 834 -5.71 -9.49 -9.27
C ILE A 834 -4.49 -10.41 -9.43
N ILE A 835 -4.58 -11.63 -8.90
CA ILE A 835 -3.46 -12.59 -8.92
C ILE A 835 -3.10 -13.05 -10.35
N ALA A 836 -4.09 -13.29 -11.21
CA ALA A 836 -3.81 -13.69 -12.60
C ALA A 836 -3.00 -12.63 -13.37
N ARG A 837 -3.23 -11.34 -13.06
CA ARG A 837 -2.49 -10.22 -13.64
C ARG A 837 -1.06 -10.13 -13.10
N GLU A 838 -0.87 -10.31 -11.79
CA GLU A 838 0.47 -10.32 -11.16
C GLU A 838 1.34 -11.48 -11.64
N MET A 839 0.72 -12.63 -11.89
CA MET A 839 1.44 -13.86 -12.30
C MET A 839 1.64 -14.01 -13.80
N GLY A 840 1.07 -13.11 -14.62
CA GLY A 840 1.16 -13.20 -16.07
C GLY A 840 0.52 -14.48 -16.64
N ILE A 841 -0.64 -14.89 -16.13
CA ILE A 841 -1.39 -16.06 -16.61
C ILE A 841 -2.69 -15.57 -17.27
N PRO A 842 -3.05 -16.03 -18.49
CA PRO A 842 -4.32 -15.65 -19.11
C PRO A 842 -5.50 -16.14 -18.26
N ALA A 843 -6.36 -15.22 -17.87
CA ALA A 843 -7.57 -15.55 -17.12
C ALA A 843 -8.83 -14.91 -17.71
N ILE A 844 -9.89 -15.70 -17.77
CA ILE A 844 -11.24 -15.23 -18.12
C ILE A 844 -12.12 -15.41 -16.89
N VAL A 845 -12.64 -14.30 -16.37
CA VAL A 845 -13.43 -14.30 -15.13
C VAL A 845 -14.87 -13.86 -15.39
N GLY A 846 -15.80 -14.37 -14.60
CA GLY A 846 -17.21 -13.98 -14.68
C GLY A 846 -17.97 -14.63 -15.85
N CYS A 847 -17.61 -15.85 -16.24
CA CYS A 847 -18.29 -16.58 -17.31
C CYS A 847 -19.71 -17.04 -16.94
N GLY A 848 -20.10 -16.97 -15.66
CA GLY A 848 -21.39 -17.40 -15.12
C GLY A 848 -21.53 -18.92 -14.98
N ASN A 849 -21.19 -19.69 -16.03
CA ASN A 849 -21.50 -21.12 -16.15
C ASN A 849 -20.34 -21.99 -16.69
N ALA A 850 -19.08 -21.56 -16.59
CA ALA A 850 -17.92 -22.32 -17.06
C ALA A 850 -17.82 -23.74 -16.46
N THR A 851 -18.08 -23.93 -15.16
CA THR A 851 -18.00 -25.25 -14.49
C THR A 851 -19.08 -26.24 -14.92
N THR A 852 -20.14 -25.77 -15.58
CA THR A 852 -21.21 -26.64 -16.10
C THR A 852 -21.13 -26.83 -17.61
N VAL A 853 -20.46 -25.92 -18.32
CA VAL A 853 -20.25 -25.96 -19.78
C VAL A 853 -18.99 -26.74 -20.16
N LEU A 854 -17.95 -26.69 -19.32
CA LEU A 854 -16.67 -27.36 -19.57
C LEU A 854 -16.57 -28.67 -18.79
N GLU A 855 -15.97 -29.69 -19.39
CA GLU A 855 -15.76 -31.00 -18.76
C GLU A 855 -14.28 -31.26 -18.45
N THR A 856 -13.99 -31.95 -17.34
CA THR A 856 -12.63 -32.35 -17.00
C THR A 856 -12.03 -33.27 -18.08
N GLY A 857 -10.88 -32.89 -18.62
CA GLY A 857 -10.18 -33.57 -19.70
C GLY A 857 -10.49 -32.99 -21.09
N GLN A 858 -11.45 -32.07 -21.20
CA GLN A 858 -11.80 -31.42 -22.47
C GLN A 858 -10.68 -30.50 -22.95
N GLU A 859 -10.28 -30.64 -24.20
CA GLU A 859 -9.30 -29.75 -24.82
C GLU A 859 -9.92 -28.40 -25.13
N ILE A 860 -9.34 -27.32 -24.59
CA ILE A 860 -9.83 -25.96 -24.75
C ILE A 860 -8.70 -24.95 -24.97
N THR A 861 -9.07 -23.85 -25.62
CA THR A 861 -8.21 -22.67 -25.80
C THR A 861 -8.83 -21.47 -25.12
N VAL A 862 -8.09 -20.82 -24.23
CA VAL A 862 -8.52 -19.62 -23.50
C VAL A 862 -7.83 -18.41 -24.13
N SER A 863 -8.59 -17.56 -24.80
CA SER A 863 -8.09 -16.38 -25.51
C SER A 863 -8.45 -15.09 -24.76
N CYS A 864 -7.42 -14.39 -24.29
CA CYS A 864 -7.52 -13.03 -23.75
C CYS A 864 -7.02 -11.96 -24.75
N ALA A 865 -6.54 -12.38 -25.93
CA ALA A 865 -5.88 -11.54 -26.92
C ALA A 865 -6.85 -10.77 -27.86
N GLU A 866 -8.15 -11.05 -27.79
CA GLU A 866 -9.16 -10.54 -28.73
C GLU A 866 -9.98 -9.35 -28.18
N GLY A 867 -9.49 -8.69 -27.11
CA GLY A 867 -10.07 -7.49 -26.52
C GLY A 867 -10.48 -7.65 -25.04
N GLU A 868 -11.35 -6.76 -24.54
CA GLU A 868 -11.78 -6.78 -23.13
C GLU A 868 -12.68 -7.98 -22.76
N THR A 869 -13.27 -8.63 -23.78
CA THR A 869 -14.06 -9.87 -23.64
C THR A 869 -13.21 -11.07 -24.00
N GLY A 870 -12.89 -11.90 -23.01
CA GLY A 870 -12.17 -13.15 -23.23
C GLY A 870 -13.10 -14.25 -23.73
N GLN A 871 -12.57 -15.14 -24.57
CA GLN A 871 -13.32 -16.25 -25.16
C GLN A 871 -12.65 -17.60 -24.85
N VAL A 872 -13.44 -18.63 -24.57
CA VAL A 872 -12.95 -20.02 -24.51
C VAL A 872 -13.49 -20.80 -25.70
N TYR A 873 -12.59 -21.43 -26.45
CA TYR A 873 -12.89 -22.20 -27.64
C TYR A 873 -12.78 -23.70 -27.42
N ALA A 874 -13.52 -24.47 -28.21
CA ALA A 874 -13.39 -25.92 -28.29
C ALA A 874 -12.11 -26.32 -29.04
N GLY A 875 -11.35 -27.27 -28.47
CA GLY A 875 -10.12 -27.82 -29.04
C GLY A 875 -8.86 -27.02 -28.67
N LEU A 876 -7.70 -27.64 -28.90
CA LEU A 876 -6.40 -26.95 -28.82
C LEU A 876 -6.14 -26.23 -30.15
N LEU A 877 -6.47 -24.96 -30.19
CA LEU A 877 -6.33 -24.16 -31.39
C LEU A 877 -4.89 -23.69 -31.55
N HIS A 878 -4.42 -23.72 -32.79
CA HIS A 878 -3.13 -23.15 -33.09
C HIS A 878 -3.17 -21.63 -32.90
N PHE A 879 -2.24 -21.14 -32.08
CA PHE A 879 -1.97 -19.72 -31.93
C PHE A 879 -0.48 -19.48 -32.13
N GLU A 880 -0.14 -18.34 -32.71
CA GLU A 880 1.25 -17.91 -32.84
C GLU A 880 1.59 -16.93 -31.73
N ILE A 881 2.71 -17.19 -31.05
CA ILE A 881 3.38 -16.18 -30.22
C ILE A 881 4.31 -15.43 -31.16
N GLN A 882 3.92 -14.22 -31.53
CA GLN A 882 4.81 -13.30 -32.18
C GLN A 882 5.70 -12.70 -31.09
N GLU A 883 6.85 -13.34 -30.90
CA GLU A 883 7.98 -12.72 -30.22
C GLU A 883 8.54 -11.68 -31.16
N LEU A 884 8.35 -10.42 -30.83
CA LEU A 884 8.88 -9.30 -31.59
C LEU A 884 10.13 -8.80 -30.85
N PRO A 885 11.33 -9.09 -31.39
CA PRO A 885 12.54 -8.43 -30.93
C PRO A 885 12.33 -6.93 -31.14
N LEU A 886 12.34 -6.16 -30.06
CA LEU A 886 12.14 -4.70 -30.12
C LEU A 886 13.24 -4.01 -30.94
N ASP A 887 14.36 -4.69 -31.18
CA ASP A 887 15.51 -4.23 -31.94
C ASP A 887 15.23 -4.06 -33.45
N ASN A 888 14.23 -4.73 -34.01
CA ASN A 888 13.98 -4.81 -35.46
C ASN A 888 12.62 -4.24 -35.93
N LEU A 889 11.99 -3.38 -35.13
CA LEU A 889 10.72 -2.74 -35.51
C LEU A 889 10.89 -1.79 -36.73
N PRO A 890 9.92 -1.76 -37.67
CA PRO A 890 9.97 -0.88 -38.82
C PRO A 890 9.89 0.58 -38.38
N ARG A 891 10.73 1.43 -38.98
CA ARG A 891 10.67 2.88 -38.75
C ARG A 891 9.56 3.48 -39.59
N THR A 892 8.65 4.18 -38.94
CA THR A 892 7.59 4.96 -39.60
C THR A 892 8.06 6.40 -39.83
N ARG A 893 7.56 7.03 -40.90
CA ARG A 893 7.69 8.46 -41.15
C ARG A 893 6.76 9.24 -40.21
N THR A 894 5.54 8.74 -40.02
CA THR A 894 4.57 9.26 -39.05
C THR A 894 5.04 8.89 -37.65
N LYS A 895 5.17 9.89 -36.78
CA LYS A 895 5.70 9.65 -35.42
C LYS A 895 4.67 8.97 -34.54
N ILE A 896 5.08 7.95 -33.80
CA ILE A 896 4.22 7.22 -32.88
C ILE A 896 4.51 7.69 -31.46
N MET A 897 3.58 8.45 -30.88
CA MET A 897 3.71 9.03 -29.54
C MET A 897 2.77 8.33 -28.55
N MET A 898 2.95 8.60 -27.26
CA MET A 898 2.14 8.03 -26.20
C MET A 898 1.22 9.06 -25.53
N ASN A 899 0.07 8.58 -25.05
CA ASN A 899 -0.79 9.26 -24.10
C ASN A 899 -0.41 8.77 -22.70
N VAL A 900 0.04 9.68 -21.84
CA VAL A 900 0.52 9.34 -20.49
C VAL A 900 -0.14 10.28 -19.48
N GLY A 901 -0.78 9.72 -18.46
CA GLY A 901 -1.41 10.50 -17.38
C GLY A 901 -0.76 10.27 -16.02
N ASN A 902 -0.31 9.04 -15.76
CA ASN A 902 0.26 8.64 -14.48
C ASN A 902 1.79 8.79 -14.49
N PRO A 903 2.37 9.67 -13.65
CA PRO A 903 3.83 9.79 -13.52
C PRO A 903 4.52 8.50 -13.05
N GLU A 904 3.85 7.71 -12.20
CA GLU A 904 4.43 6.50 -11.60
C GLU A 904 4.66 5.39 -12.64
N GLU A 905 3.82 5.31 -13.68
CA GLU A 905 3.98 4.36 -14.78
C GLU A 905 4.99 4.83 -15.83
N ALA A 906 5.22 6.14 -15.94
CA ALA A 906 5.93 6.76 -17.06
C ALA A 906 7.34 6.20 -17.29
N LEU A 907 8.07 5.88 -16.22
CA LEU A 907 9.45 5.36 -16.29
C LEU A 907 9.50 3.95 -16.91
N GLY A 908 8.50 3.10 -16.63
CA GLY A 908 8.40 1.76 -17.19
C GLY A 908 8.00 1.74 -18.66
N LEU A 909 7.24 2.74 -19.12
CA LEU A 909 6.81 2.85 -20.52
C LEU A 909 7.95 3.14 -21.49
N THR A 910 9.11 3.56 -20.99
CA THR A 910 10.30 3.86 -21.81
C THR A 910 10.85 2.65 -22.56
N ALA A 911 10.54 1.43 -22.07
CA ALA A 911 10.89 0.19 -22.73
C ALA A 911 10.14 -0.02 -24.05
N ILE A 912 8.97 0.60 -24.22
CA ILE A 912 8.15 0.50 -25.42
C ILE A 912 8.66 1.52 -26.46
N PRO A 913 9.02 1.10 -27.69
CA PRO A 913 9.40 2.02 -28.76
C PRO A 913 8.38 3.12 -29.01
N ASN A 914 8.84 4.37 -28.99
CA ASN A 914 8.01 5.57 -29.12
C ASN A 914 8.84 6.77 -29.60
N ASP A 915 8.16 7.83 -30.03
CA ASP A 915 8.73 9.12 -30.44
C ASP A 915 8.49 10.24 -29.41
N GLY A 916 8.10 9.88 -28.18
CA GLY A 916 7.77 10.79 -27.09
C GLY A 916 6.32 10.69 -26.64
N VAL A 917 5.82 11.75 -26.00
CA VAL A 917 4.46 11.83 -25.46
C VAL A 917 3.68 12.89 -26.21
N GLY A 918 2.61 12.50 -26.89
CA GLY A 918 1.76 13.40 -27.67
C GLY A 918 0.64 14.01 -26.84
N LEU A 919 0.35 13.43 -25.68
CA LEU A 919 -0.58 13.98 -24.69
C LEU A 919 -0.20 13.55 -23.27
N ALA A 920 0.42 14.45 -22.51
CA ALA A 920 0.55 14.34 -21.06
C ALA A 920 -0.59 15.10 -20.38
N ARG A 921 -1.43 14.38 -19.62
CA ARG A 921 -2.59 14.95 -18.93
C ARG A 921 -2.25 15.29 -17.48
N MET A 922 -2.37 16.55 -17.09
CA MET A 922 -2.05 16.97 -15.72
C MET A 922 -3.21 16.80 -14.73
N GLU A 923 -4.44 16.57 -15.21
CA GLU A 923 -5.63 16.40 -14.36
C GLU A 923 -5.49 15.22 -13.40
N PHE A 924 -4.82 14.15 -13.83
CA PHE A 924 -4.53 13.01 -12.97
C PHE A 924 -3.64 13.40 -11.79
N ILE A 925 -2.63 14.25 -12.03
CA ILE A 925 -1.72 14.74 -10.98
C ILE A 925 -2.48 15.62 -10.00
N ILE A 926 -3.31 16.52 -10.52
CA ILE A 926 -4.12 17.41 -9.68
C ILE A 926 -5.14 16.60 -8.85
N ALA A 927 -5.84 15.63 -9.44
CA ALA A 927 -6.85 14.85 -8.74
C ALA A 927 -6.27 13.88 -7.69
N ASN A 928 -5.14 13.23 -7.98
CA ASN A 928 -4.62 12.15 -7.13
C ASN A 928 -3.48 12.58 -6.20
N HIS A 929 -2.60 13.47 -6.63
CA HIS A 929 -1.44 13.89 -5.83
C HIS A 929 -1.66 15.23 -5.13
N ILE A 930 -2.39 16.17 -5.75
CA ILE A 930 -2.66 17.50 -5.16
C ILE A 930 -3.96 17.51 -4.37
N LYS A 931 -5.04 16.94 -4.92
CA LYS A 931 -6.40 16.78 -4.33
C LYS A 931 -7.15 18.08 -3.95
N ALA A 932 -6.46 19.22 -3.91
CA ALA A 932 -6.99 20.51 -3.49
C ALA A 932 -7.12 21.48 -4.66
N HIS A 933 -8.12 22.37 -4.57
CA HIS A 933 -8.33 23.42 -5.56
C HIS A 933 -7.21 24.49 -5.48
N PRO A 934 -6.64 24.96 -6.61
CA PRO A 934 -5.53 25.93 -6.59
C PRO A 934 -5.83 27.21 -5.80
N LEU A 935 -7.02 27.79 -6.00
CA LEU A 935 -7.46 28.98 -5.27
C LEU A 935 -7.73 28.71 -3.78
N ALA A 936 -8.05 27.47 -3.41
CA ALA A 936 -8.21 27.10 -2.00
C ALA A 936 -6.86 27.07 -1.28
N LEU A 937 -5.77 26.78 -1.99
CA LEU A 937 -4.41 26.84 -1.44
C LEU A 937 -3.93 28.29 -1.30
N LEU A 938 -4.23 29.15 -2.28
CA LEU A 938 -3.89 30.58 -2.25
C LEU A 938 -4.70 31.35 -1.20
N HIS A 939 -6.00 31.14 -1.16
CA HIS A 939 -6.94 31.83 -0.26
C HIS A 939 -7.32 30.94 0.93
N PHE A 940 -6.35 30.20 1.48
CA PHE A 940 -6.58 29.21 2.53
C PHE A 940 -7.32 29.77 3.75
N ASP A 941 -6.97 30.99 4.18
CA ASP A 941 -7.59 31.63 5.33
C ASP A 941 -9.05 32.04 5.08
N GLU A 942 -9.42 32.26 3.81
CA GLU A 942 -10.74 32.70 3.36
C GLU A 942 -11.72 31.54 3.11
N LEU A 943 -11.27 30.28 3.25
CA LEU A 943 -12.15 29.12 3.06
C LEU A 943 -13.24 29.05 4.13
N GLU A 944 -14.49 28.85 3.72
CA GLU A 944 -15.62 28.69 4.66
C GLU A 944 -15.74 27.25 5.20
N ASP A 945 -15.25 26.26 4.44
CA ASP A 945 -15.30 24.84 4.80
C ASP A 945 -14.14 24.46 5.73
N GLU A 946 -14.44 24.38 7.03
CA GLU A 946 -13.48 24.00 8.07
C GLU A 946 -12.92 22.58 7.91
N LEU A 947 -13.69 21.63 7.33
CA LEU A 947 -13.18 20.29 7.06
C LEU A 947 -12.19 20.31 5.90
N ALA A 948 -12.47 21.08 4.85
CA ALA A 948 -11.53 21.29 3.75
C ALA A 948 -10.26 21.99 4.24
N LYS A 949 -10.37 23.02 5.10
CA LYS A 949 -9.21 23.68 5.75
C LYS A 949 -8.35 22.69 6.52
N TYR A 950 -8.96 21.84 7.35
CA TYR A 950 -8.24 20.83 8.11
C TYR A 950 -7.50 19.84 7.19
N LYS A 951 -8.19 19.26 6.21
CA LYS A 951 -7.60 18.31 5.24
C LYS A 951 -6.48 18.95 4.40
N ILE A 952 -6.66 20.20 3.96
CA ILE A 952 -5.61 20.94 3.25
C ILE A 952 -4.41 21.20 4.16
N SER A 953 -4.62 21.54 5.43
CA SER A 953 -3.52 21.72 6.39
C SER A 953 -2.71 20.45 6.60
N GLU A 954 -3.35 19.29 6.61
CA GLU A 954 -2.69 17.99 6.71
C GLU A 954 -1.89 17.67 5.42
N LEU A 955 -2.52 17.82 4.25
CA LEU A 955 -1.87 17.59 2.95
C LEU A 955 -0.66 18.51 2.71
N THR A 956 -0.75 19.74 3.21
CA THR A 956 0.30 20.78 3.04
C THR A 956 1.22 20.90 4.25
N ALA A 957 1.20 19.96 5.20
CA ALA A 957 1.93 20.09 6.47
C ALA A 957 3.45 20.31 6.30
N GLN A 958 4.04 19.87 5.19
CA GLN A 958 5.46 20.03 4.85
C GLN A 958 5.80 21.36 4.18
N TYR A 959 4.81 22.17 3.84
CA TYR A 959 4.96 23.38 3.07
C TYR A 959 4.47 24.56 3.89
N GLU A 960 5.38 25.51 4.16
CA GLU A 960 5.01 26.77 4.81
C GLU A 960 4.03 27.56 3.93
N ASP A 961 4.34 27.64 2.62
CA ASP A 961 3.45 28.18 1.60
C ASP A 961 2.67 27.05 0.92
N LYS A 962 1.34 27.10 1.06
CA LYS A 962 0.44 26.10 0.46
C LYS A 962 0.38 26.16 -1.05
N ALA A 963 0.67 27.32 -1.66
CA ALA A 963 0.78 27.43 -3.11
C ALA A 963 2.02 26.69 -3.64
N GLU A 964 3.13 26.74 -2.90
CA GLU A 964 4.35 26.01 -3.23
C GLU A 964 4.13 24.48 -3.25
N PHE A 965 3.22 23.94 -2.42
CA PHE A 965 2.81 22.54 -2.51
C PHE A 965 2.24 22.19 -3.89
N PHE A 966 1.35 23.03 -4.44
CA PHE A 966 0.77 22.83 -5.77
C PHE A 966 1.86 22.85 -6.85
N ILE A 967 2.71 23.87 -6.80
CA ILE A 967 3.79 24.08 -7.77
C ILE A 967 4.75 22.90 -7.74
N ALA A 968 5.21 22.50 -6.54
CA ALA A 968 6.17 21.42 -6.37
C ALA A 968 5.60 20.07 -6.82
N LYS A 969 4.37 19.72 -6.44
CA LYS A 969 3.75 18.43 -6.81
C LYS A 969 3.44 18.35 -8.30
N LEU A 970 2.96 19.45 -8.89
CA LEU A 970 2.71 19.49 -10.33
C LEU A 970 4.03 19.42 -11.13
N ALA A 971 5.06 20.15 -10.69
CA ALA A 971 6.39 20.11 -11.31
C ALA A 971 7.05 18.73 -11.17
N GLN A 972 6.89 18.05 -10.03
CA GLN A 972 7.35 16.66 -9.83
C GLN A 972 6.65 15.71 -10.80
N GLY A 973 5.32 15.71 -10.83
CA GLY A 973 4.57 14.79 -11.71
C GLY A 973 4.86 14.99 -13.20
N ILE A 974 4.82 16.24 -13.68
CA ILE A 974 5.13 16.55 -15.09
C ILE A 974 6.62 16.38 -15.39
N GLY A 975 7.49 16.75 -14.45
CA GLY A 975 8.94 16.54 -14.55
C GLY A 975 9.29 15.06 -14.71
N THR A 976 8.64 14.16 -13.96
CA THR A 976 8.84 12.71 -14.10
C THR A 976 8.45 12.22 -15.50
N ILE A 977 7.30 12.65 -16.02
CA ILE A 977 6.88 12.29 -17.39
C ILE A 977 7.87 12.85 -18.42
N ALA A 978 8.25 14.12 -18.31
CA ALA A 978 9.20 14.75 -19.22
C ALA A 978 10.59 14.10 -19.18
N ALA A 979 11.05 13.68 -18.00
CA ALA A 979 12.31 12.99 -17.78
C ALA A 979 12.32 11.57 -18.35
N ALA A 980 11.21 10.82 -18.20
CA ALA A 980 11.07 9.47 -18.72
C ALA A 980 11.39 9.39 -20.22
N PHE A 981 10.87 10.34 -21.00
CA PHE A 981 11.02 10.36 -22.46
C PHE A 981 12.14 11.26 -22.96
N TYR A 982 12.93 11.89 -22.09
CA TYR A 982 13.98 12.83 -22.50
C TYR A 982 15.04 12.16 -23.41
N PRO A 983 15.48 12.81 -24.51
CA PRO A 983 15.15 14.16 -24.96
C PRO A 983 13.98 14.24 -25.96
N LYS A 984 13.16 13.19 -26.10
CA LYS A 984 12.01 13.17 -27.01
C LYS A 984 10.93 14.17 -26.54
N PRO A 985 10.16 14.77 -27.47
CA PRO A 985 9.16 15.77 -27.11
C PRO A 985 8.06 15.20 -26.22
N VAL A 986 7.65 15.98 -25.23
CA VAL A 986 6.54 15.66 -24.31
C VAL A 986 5.55 16.82 -24.34
N ILE A 987 4.40 16.60 -24.97
CA ILE A 987 3.35 17.61 -25.11
C ILE A 987 2.44 17.54 -23.88
N VAL A 988 2.57 18.51 -22.98
CA VAL A 988 1.77 18.64 -21.76
C VAL A 988 0.57 19.52 -22.02
N ARG A 989 -0.62 18.94 -21.87
CA ARG A 989 -1.87 19.70 -21.93
C ARG A 989 -2.09 20.41 -20.61
N LEU A 990 -2.27 21.73 -20.65
CA LEU A 990 -2.68 22.54 -19.51
C LEU A 990 -4.05 22.06 -18.99
N SER A 991 -4.41 22.41 -17.76
CA SER A 991 -5.57 21.82 -17.10
C SER A 991 -6.87 22.07 -17.88
N ASP A 992 -7.55 21.00 -18.28
CA ASP A 992 -8.82 21.05 -19.01
C ASP A 992 -10.00 20.61 -18.12
N PHE A 993 -9.87 20.71 -16.81
CA PHE A 993 -10.98 20.42 -15.89
C PHE A 993 -12.20 21.30 -16.17
N LYS A 994 -13.36 20.67 -16.08
CA LYS A 994 -14.67 21.33 -16.05
C LYS A 994 -14.92 21.90 -14.65
N SER A 995 -15.81 22.89 -14.55
CA SER A 995 -16.13 23.55 -13.26
C SER A 995 -16.65 22.57 -12.20
N ASN A 996 -17.42 21.55 -12.61
CA ASN A 996 -17.91 20.50 -11.71
C ASN A 996 -16.80 19.56 -11.19
N GLU A 997 -15.75 19.32 -11.99
CA GLU A 997 -14.60 18.52 -11.58
C GLU A 997 -13.73 19.29 -10.59
N TYR A 998 -13.46 20.58 -10.87
CA TYR A 998 -12.80 21.46 -9.91
C TYR A 998 -13.58 21.62 -8.60
N ALA A 999 -14.92 21.66 -8.67
CA ALA A 999 -15.77 21.77 -7.49
C ALA A 999 -15.67 20.54 -6.56
N ASN A 1000 -15.23 19.39 -7.09
CA ASN A 1000 -15.03 18.16 -6.32
C ASN A 1000 -13.67 18.09 -5.62
N LEU A 1001 -12.72 18.98 -5.95
CA LEU A 1001 -11.47 19.10 -5.19
C LEU A 1001 -11.72 19.74 -3.82
N LEU A 1002 -10.81 19.49 -2.88
CA LEU A 1002 -10.88 20.09 -1.54
C LEU A 1002 -10.88 21.63 -1.65
N GLY A 1003 -11.88 22.27 -1.04
CA GLY A 1003 -12.10 23.72 -1.10
C GLY A 1003 -12.62 24.26 -2.44
N GLY A 1004 -12.88 23.41 -3.44
CA GLY A 1004 -13.26 23.84 -4.79
C GLY A 1004 -14.64 24.48 -4.91
N ARG A 1005 -15.65 23.98 -4.17
CA ARG A 1005 -17.05 24.43 -4.30
C ARG A 1005 -17.26 25.93 -4.10
N GLN A 1006 -16.41 26.60 -3.32
CA GLN A 1006 -16.48 28.04 -3.06
C GLN A 1006 -16.11 28.88 -4.28
N PHE A 1007 -15.23 28.36 -5.15
CA PHE A 1007 -14.70 29.09 -6.30
C PHE A 1007 -15.39 28.74 -7.62
N GLU A 1008 -16.17 27.66 -7.63
CA GLU A 1008 -16.69 27.06 -8.85
C GLU A 1008 -18.18 27.35 -9.09
N PRO A 1009 -18.54 28.00 -10.21
CA PRO A 1009 -19.94 28.23 -10.55
C PRO A 1009 -20.63 26.92 -10.96
N LYS A 1010 -21.94 26.83 -10.69
CA LYS A 1010 -22.78 25.77 -11.26
C LYS A 1010 -23.08 26.08 -12.73
N GLU A 1011 -22.84 25.11 -13.60
CA GLU A 1011 -23.09 25.22 -15.03
C GLU A 1011 -24.06 24.13 -15.48
N GLU A 1012 -25.02 24.50 -16.34
CA GLU A 1012 -25.98 23.54 -16.92
C GLU A 1012 -25.30 22.55 -17.85
N ASN A 1013 -24.28 22.99 -18.61
CA ASN A 1013 -23.54 22.15 -19.56
C ASN A 1013 -22.02 22.32 -19.35
N PRO A 1014 -21.42 21.60 -18.38
CA PRO A 1014 -20.00 21.72 -18.07
C PRO A 1014 -19.08 21.39 -19.26
N MET A 1015 -19.53 20.54 -20.19
CA MET A 1015 -18.77 20.16 -21.40
C MET A 1015 -18.35 21.35 -22.27
N ILE A 1016 -19.24 22.35 -22.42
CA ILE A 1016 -19.01 23.55 -23.25
C ILE A 1016 -18.86 24.83 -22.40
N GLY A 1017 -18.76 24.67 -21.08
CA GLY A 1017 -18.75 25.73 -20.08
C GLY A 1017 -17.37 26.37 -19.84
N TRP A 1018 -17.15 26.85 -18.62
CA TRP A 1018 -15.97 27.61 -18.19
C TRP A 1018 -14.75 26.72 -17.91
N ARG A 1019 -14.13 26.23 -18.99
CA ARG A 1019 -12.95 25.35 -19.00
C ARG A 1019 -11.91 25.78 -20.03
N GLY A 1020 -10.74 25.13 -19.99
CA GLY A 1020 -9.62 25.37 -20.91
C GLY A 1020 -9.23 26.84 -21.03
N ALA A 1021 -8.91 27.29 -22.24
CA ALA A 1021 -8.41 28.64 -22.51
C ALA A 1021 -9.22 29.78 -21.83
N SER A 1022 -10.55 29.69 -21.81
CA SER A 1022 -11.41 30.74 -21.25
C SER A 1022 -11.21 30.99 -19.76
N ARG A 1023 -10.73 29.97 -19.04
CA ARG A 1023 -10.51 30.01 -17.61
C ARG A 1023 -9.17 30.66 -17.27
N TYR A 1024 -8.15 30.45 -18.08
CA TYR A 1024 -6.76 30.85 -17.78
C TYR A 1024 -6.56 32.36 -17.65
N TYR A 1025 -7.26 33.18 -18.45
CA TYR A 1025 -7.16 34.64 -18.38
C TYR A 1025 -8.31 35.30 -17.61
N ASP A 1026 -9.30 34.53 -17.13
CA ASP A 1026 -10.44 35.08 -16.40
C ASP A 1026 -9.99 35.61 -15.04
N PRO A 1027 -10.39 36.83 -14.63
CA PRO A 1027 -10.02 37.39 -13.33
C PRO A 1027 -10.33 36.50 -12.13
N ARG A 1028 -11.34 35.61 -12.24
CA ARG A 1028 -11.73 34.67 -11.17
C ARG A 1028 -10.76 33.52 -10.97
N TYR A 1029 -9.91 33.20 -11.95
CA TYR A 1029 -9.03 32.01 -11.90
C TYR A 1029 -7.59 32.25 -12.33
N ARG A 1030 -7.26 33.41 -12.91
CA ARG A 1030 -5.89 33.72 -13.39
C ARG A 1030 -4.78 33.43 -12.38
N GLU A 1031 -5.04 33.56 -11.07
CA GLU A 1031 -4.08 33.25 -10.00
C GLU A 1031 -3.84 31.74 -9.85
N GLY A 1032 -4.86 30.91 -10.05
CA GLY A 1032 -4.71 29.45 -10.13
C GLY A 1032 -3.89 29.05 -11.35
N PHE A 1033 -4.14 29.68 -12.50
CA PHE A 1033 -3.35 29.45 -13.72
C PHE A 1033 -1.89 29.89 -13.59
N ALA A 1034 -1.61 30.92 -12.78
CA ALA A 1034 -0.25 31.34 -12.47
C ALA A 1034 0.55 30.22 -11.78
N LEU A 1035 -0.08 29.42 -10.91
CA LEU A 1035 0.58 28.27 -10.26
C LEU A 1035 0.95 27.17 -11.27
N GLU A 1036 0.07 26.87 -12.22
CA GLU A 1036 0.38 25.95 -13.32
C GLU A 1036 1.58 26.46 -14.13
N CYS A 1037 1.60 27.75 -14.48
CA CYS A 1037 2.72 28.36 -15.21
C CYS A 1037 4.05 28.28 -14.43
N GLN A 1038 4.02 28.56 -13.13
CA GLN A 1038 5.20 28.48 -12.27
C GLN A 1038 5.75 27.05 -12.18
N ALA A 1039 4.87 26.05 -12.10
CA ALA A 1039 5.27 24.65 -12.12
C ALA A 1039 5.96 24.28 -13.44
N MET A 1040 5.38 24.68 -14.57
CA MET A 1040 5.96 24.39 -15.89
C MET A 1040 7.30 25.12 -16.09
N LYS A 1041 7.41 26.37 -15.58
CA LYS A 1041 8.67 27.11 -15.59
C LYS A 1041 9.75 26.38 -14.79
N ARG A 1042 9.42 25.88 -13.60
CA ARG A 1042 10.33 25.08 -12.76
C ARG A 1042 10.82 23.82 -13.48
N VAL A 1043 9.94 23.10 -14.17
CA VAL A 1043 10.32 21.92 -14.97
C VAL A 1043 11.34 22.28 -16.06
N ARG A 1044 11.16 23.40 -16.77
CA ARG A 1044 12.09 23.78 -17.85
C ARG A 1044 13.39 24.41 -17.36
N GLU A 1045 13.31 25.33 -16.40
CA GLU A 1045 14.45 26.16 -15.99
C GLU A 1045 15.25 25.56 -14.83
N GLU A 1046 14.58 24.98 -13.83
CA GLU A 1046 15.27 24.39 -12.67
C GLU A 1046 15.65 22.92 -12.93
N MET A 1047 14.77 22.13 -13.54
CA MET A 1047 15.04 20.71 -13.84
C MET A 1047 15.73 20.49 -15.21
N GLY A 1048 15.73 21.50 -16.09
CA GLY A 1048 16.39 21.44 -17.40
C GLY A 1048 15.64 20.61 -18.46
N LEU A 1049 14.36 20.32 -18.25
CA LEU A 1049 13.55 19.45 -19.12
C LEU A 1049 12.93 20.26 -20.26
N THR A 1050 13.78 20.71 -21.19
CA THR A 1050 13.41 21.57 -22.32
C THR A 1050 12.63 20.87 -23.44
N ASN A 1051 12.50 19.54 -23.37
CA ASN A 1051 11.68 18.72 -24.27
C ASN A 1051 10.16 18.85 -24.01
N MET A 1052 9.76 19.58 -22.96
CA MET A 1052 8.35 19.81 -22.61
C MET A 1052 7.69 20.89 -23.49
N ILE A 1053 6.70 20.51 -24.29
CA ILE A 1053 5.88 21.41 -25.11
C ILE A 1053 4.57 21.66 -24.35
N LEU A 1054 4.06 22.89 -24.33
CA LEU A 1054 2.78 23.18 -23.67
C LEU A 1054 1.64 23.19 -24.69
N MET A 1055 0.48 22.68 -24.33
CA MET A 1055 -0.70 22.66 -25.17
C MET A 1055 -1.90 23.30 -24.47
N VAL A 1056 -2.52 24.27 -25.15
CA VAL A 1056 -3.71 24.98 -24.67
C VAL A 1056 -4.97 24.22 -25.13
N PRO A 1057 -5.77 23.66 -24.20
CA PRO A 1057 -7.05 23.05 -24.52
C PRO A 1057 -8.18 24.09 -24.64
N PHE A 1058 -9.25 23.66 -25.28
CA PHE A 1058 -10.55 24.31 -25.41
C PHE A 1058 -10.48 25.79 -25.83
N CYS A 1059 -9.55 26.10 -26.73
CA CYS A 1059 -9.32 27.45 -27.24
C CYS A 1059 -10.28 27.77 -28.40
N ARG A 1060 -11.28 28.60 -28.15
CA ARG A 1060 -12.40 28.87 -29.07
C ARG A 1060 -12.05 29.81 -30.21
N THR A 1061 -11.15 30.77 -29.98
CA THR A 1061 -10.77 31.80 -30.97
C THR A 1061 -9.27 32.13 -30.92
N PRO A 1062 -8.65 32.61 -32.03
CA PRO A 1062 -7.26 33.06 -32.03
C PRO A 1062 -6.96 34.15 -31.00
N GLU A 1063 -7.90 35.08 -30.78
CA GLU A 1063 -7.83 36.15 -29.78
C GLU A 1063 -7.79 35.60 -28.35
N GLU A 1064 -8.53 34.52 -28.09
CA GLU A 1064 -8.45 33.80 -26.83
C GLU A 1064 -7.04 33.21 -26.63
N GLY A 1065 -6.48 32.57 -27.67
CA GLY A 1065 -5.11 32.06 -27.65
C GLY A 1065 -4.08 33.15 -27.35
N LYS A 1066 -4.19 34.33 -27.99
CA LYS A 1066 -3.32 35.48 -27.70
C LYS A 1066 -3.40 35.93 -26.25
N ARG A 1067 -4.61 35.92 -25.64
CA ARG A 1067 -4.79 36.27 -24.22
C ARG A 1067 -4.16 35.24 -23.29
N VAL A 1068 -4.29 33.94 -23.58
CA VAL A 1068 -3.62 32.88 -22.81
C VAL A 1068 -2.10 33.04 -22.89
N LEU A 1069 -1.54 33.23 -24.09
CA LEU A 1069 -0.09 33.44 -24.26
C LEU A 1069 0.41 34.70 -23.53
N ALA A 1070 -0.39 35.77 -23.52
CA ALA A 1070 -0.05 36.97 -22.75
C ALA A 1070 -0.05 36.70 -21.24
N GLU A 1071 -0.97 35.88 -20.73
CA GLU A 1071 -1.00 35.49 -19.32
C GLU A 1071 0.17 34.54 -18.96
N MET A 1072 0.51 33.60 -19.83
CA MET A 1072 1.70 32.77 -19.69
C MET A 1072 2.98 33.62 -19.64
N ALA A 1073 3.11 34.62 -20.53
CA ALA A 1073 4.25 35.52 -20.58
C ALA A 1073 4.40 36.34 -19.29
N LYS A 1074 3.30 36.82 -18.69
CA LYS A 1074 3.34 37.50 -17.38
C LYS A 1074 3.90 36.61 -16.27
N ASN A 1075 3.67 35.30 -16.36
CA ASN A 1075 4.16 34.30 -15.42
C ASN A 1075 5.54 33.71 -15.81
N GLY A 1076 6.22 34.31 -16.80
CA GLY A 1076 7.57 33.95 -17.19
C GLY A 1076 7.68 32.79 -18.19
N LEU A 1077 6.58 32.40 -18.84
CA LEU A 1077 6.57 31.43 -19.94
C LEU A 1077 6.33 32.15 -21.26
N VAL A 1078 7.40 32.57 -21.92
CA VAL A 1078 7.33 33.28 -23.20
C VAL A 1078 7.61 32.30 -24.35
N LYS A 1079 6.67 32.19 -25.27
CA LYS A 1079 6.81 31.36 -26.48
C LYS A 1079 8.06 31.75 -27.27
N GLY A 1080 8.90 30.77 -27.61
CA GLY A 1080 10.18 30.96 -28.30
C GLY A 1080 11.38 31.20 -27.38
N GLU A 1081 11.19 31.68 -26.15
CA GLU A 1081 12.28 31.79 -25.17
C GLU A 1081 12.64 30.41 -24.62
N ASN A 1082 13.94 30.14 -24.46
CA ASN A 1082 14.46 28.83 -24.04
C ASN A 1082 13.85 27.64 -24.83
N GLY A 1083 13.51 27.86 -26.11
CA GLY A 1083 12.92 26.86 -27.00
C GLY A 1083 11.51 26.40 -26.60
N LEU A 1084 10.74 27.21 -25.85
CA LEU A 1084 9.36 26.88 -25.52
C LEU A 1084 8.45 26.94 -26.76
N GLU A 1085 7.97 25.79 -27.21
CA GLU A 1085 6.88 25.67 -28.18
C GLU A 1085 5.52 25.63 -27.44
N VAL A 1086 4.51 26.30 -28.01
CA VAL A 1086 3.13 26.25 -27.49
C VAL A 1086 2.17 25.80 -28.58
N TYR A 1087 1.47 24.71 -28.34
CA TYR A 1087 0.49 24.09 -29.22
C TYR A 1087 -0.94 24.43 -28.78
N VAL A 1088 -1.90 24.19 -29.68
CA VAL A 1088 -3.33 24.25 -29.38
C VAL A 1088 -3.99 22.91 -29.68
N MET A 1089 -4.94 22.54 -28.83
CA MET A 1089 -5.78 21.38 -29.10
C MET A 1089 -6.84 21.76 -30.15
N CYS A 1090 -6.82 21.08 -31.30
CA CYS A 1090 -7.77 21.28 -32.39
C CYS A 1090 -8.99 20.40 -32.11
N GLU A 1091 -9.92 20.93 -31.32
CA GLU A 1091 -11.03 20.15 -30.77
C GLU A 1091 -12.40 20.84 -30.90
N LEU A 1092 -12.42 22.10 -31.35
CA LEU A 1092 -13.64 22.81 -31.71
C LEU A 1092 -13.73 22.98 -33.24
N PRO A 1093 -14.95 22.98 -33.82
CA PRO A 1093 -15.13 23.31 -35.24
C PRO A 1093 -14.52 24.67 -35.63
N SER A 1094 -14.50 25.66 -34.72
CA SER A 1094 -13.85 26.95 -34.96
C SER A 1094 -12.34 26.83 -35.16
N ASN A 1095 -11.65 25.89 -34.48
CA ASN A 1095 -10.23 25.64 -34.69
C ASN A 1095 -9.93 25.19 -36.11
N VAL A 1096 -10.84 24.41 -36.70
CA VAL A 1096 -10.69 23.88 -38.06
C VAL A 1096 -11.02 24.93 -39.09
N LEU A 1097 -12.06 25.74 -38.84
CA LEU A 1097 -12.49 26.80 -39.75
C LEU A 1097 -11.49 27.96 -39.83
N LEU A 1098 -10.81 28.27 -38.73
CA LEU A 1098 -9.83 29.37 -38.59
C LEU A 1098 -8.40 28.83 -38.40
N ALA A 1099 -8.11 27.63 -38.90
CA ALA A 1099 -6.83 26.96 -38.66
C ALA A 1099 -5.61 27.76 -39.14
N ASP A 1100 -5.77 28.56 -40.20
CA ASP A 1100 -4.78 29.50 -40.71
C ASP A 1100 -4.47 30.63 -39.72
N GLU A 1101 -5.49 31.22 -39.10
CA GLU A 1101 -5.31 32.25 -38.06
C GLU A 1101 -4.71 31.66 -36.78
N PHE A 1102 -5.18 30.49 -36.34
CA PHE A 1102 -4.58 29.78 -35.19
C PHE A 1102 -3.10 29.43 -35.45
N SER A 1103 -2.71 29.14 -36.69
CA SER A 1103 -1.32 28.84 -37.08
C SER A 1103 -0.37 30.03 -36.94
N GLN A 1104 -0.89 31.26 -36.86
CA GLN A 1104 -0.10 32.46 -36.56
C GLN A 1104 0.15 32.60 -35.05
N VAL A 1105 -0.74 32.04 -34.22
CA VAL A 1105 -0.68 32.14 -32.76
C VAL A 1105 0.14 30.99 -32.15
N PHE A 1106 -0.07 29.75 -32.60
CA PHE A 1106 0.52 28.54 -32.03
C PHE A 1106 1.58 27.91 -32.95
N ASP A 1107 2.49 27.12 -32.36
CA ASP A 1107 3.60 26.47 -33.08
C ASP A 1107 3.23 25.10 -33.65
N GLY A 1108 2.13 24.51 -33.16
CA GLY A 1108 1.61 23.23 -33.61
C GLY A 1108 0.20 22.95 -33.07
N PHE A 1109 -0.36 21.84 -33.52
CA PHE A 1109 -1.73 21.43 -33.23
C PHE A 1109 -1.77 19.96 -32.78
N SER A 1110 -2.71 19.63 -31.90
CA SER A 1110 -3.08 18.25 -31.62
C SER A 1110 -4.59 18.09 -31.72
N ILE A 1111 -5.07 17.21 -32.59
CA ILE A 1111 -6.50 16.98 -32.79
C ILE A 1111 -7.05 16.21 -31.59
N GLY A 1112 -8.00 16.82 -30.87
CA GLY A 1112 -8.82 16.14 -29.87
C GLY A 1112 -10.04 15.53 -30.55
N SER A 1113 -9.93 14.30 -31.06
CA SER A 1113 -10.99 13.68 -31.88
C SER A 1113 -12.31 13.53 -31.13
N ASN A 1114 -12.25 13.36 -29.80
CA ASN A 1114 -13.41 13.19 -28.94
C ASN A 1114 -14.31 14.45 -28.95
N ASP A 1115 -13.81 15.55 -28.42
CA ASP A 1115 -14.55 16.81 -28.34
C ASP A 1115 -14.88 17.36 -29.74
N LEU A 1116 -13.99 17.16 -30.72
CA LEU A 1116 -14.26 17.55 -32.11
C LEU A 1116 -15.45 16.80 -32.70
N THR A 1117 -15.55 15.49 -32.44
CA THR A 1117 -16.68 14.66 -32.88
C THR A 1117 -17.96 15.08 -32.17
N GLN A 1118 -17.91 15.27 -30.85
CA GLN A 1118 -19.05 15.73 -30.05
C GLN A 1118 -19.61 17.05 -30.58
N LEU A 1119 -18.77 18.04 -30.84
CA LEU A 1119 -19.20 19.37 -31.28
C LEU A 1119 -19.57 19.42 -32.76
N THR A 1120 -18.97 18.57 -33.59
CA THR A 1120 -19.32 18.45 -35.01
C THR A 1120 -20.70 17.80 -35.19
N LEU A 1121 -21.01 16.78 -34.39
CA LEU A 1121 -22.27 16.04 -34.47
C LEU A 1121 -23.36 16.60 -33.55
N GLY A 1122 -23.01 17.47 -32.59
CA GLY A 1122 -23.92 18.02 -31.61
C GLY A 1122 -24.36 17.01 -30.55
N LEU A 1123 -23.42 16.21 -30.04
CA LEU A 1123 -23.68 15.07 -29.16
C LEU A 1123 -22.95 15.22 -27.81
N ASP A 1124 -23.65 14.85 -26.73
CA ASP A 1124 -23.00 14.55 -25.45
C ASP A 1124 -22.80 13.04 -25.35
N ARG A 1125 -21.55 12.59 -25.37
CA ARG A 1125 -21.23 11.16 -25.32
C ARG A 1125 -21.50 10.55 -23.94
N ASP A 1126 -21.56 11.36 -22.88
CA ASP A 1126 -21.89 10.89 -21.53
C ASP A 1126 -23.42 10.68 -21.39
N SER A 1127 -24.21 11.12 -22.38
CA SER A 1127 -25.64 10.89 -22.44
C SER A 1127 -25.95 9.55 -23.11
N GLU A 1128 -26.39 8.57 -22.32
CA GLU A 1128 -26.79 7.23 -22.80
C GLU A 1128 -27.80 7.26 -23.96
N LEU A 1129 -28.64 8.31 -24.03
CA LEU A 1129 -29.68 8.46 -25.05
C LEU A 1129 -29.11 8.66 -26.45
N VAL A 1130 -27.92 9.28 -26.59
CA VAL A 1130 -27.34 9.65 -27.89
C VAL A 1130 -25.90 9.15 -28.07
N ALA A 1131 -25.29 8.55 -27.05
CA ALA A 1131 -23.93 8.01 -27.11
C ALA A 1131 -23.71 7.02 -28.27
N HIS A 1132 -24.72 6.23 -28.64
CA HIS A 1132 -24.66 5.29 -29.77
C HIS A 1132 -24.47 5.96 -31.15
N LEU A 1133 -24.67 7.28 -31.26
CA LEU A 1133 -24.44 8.06 -32.48
C LEU A 1133 -23.00 8.60 -32.59
N PHE A 1134 -22.19 8.46 -31.53
CA PHE A 1134 -20.81 8.88 -31.51
C PHE A 1134 -19.95 7.93 -32.36
N ASP A 1135 -19.36 8.43 -33.44
CA ASP A 1135 -18.42 7.68 -34.29
C ASP A 1135 -17.42 8.66 -34.94
N GLU A 1136 -16.14 8.57 -34.57
CA GLU A 1136 -15.09 9.44 -35.13
C GLU A 1136 -14.83 9.18 -36.61
N ARG A 1137 -15.29 8.04 -37.16
CA ARG A 1137 -15.18 7.72 -38.59
C ARG A 1137 -16.29 8.37 -39.41
N ASN A 1138 -17.24 9.07 -38.78
CA ASN A 1138 -18.29 9.77 -39.49
C ASN A 1138 -17.70 10.71 -40.55
N GLU A 1139 -18.29 10.72 -41.74
CA GLU A 1139 -17.78 11.49 -42.87
C GLU A 1139 -17.70 13.00 -42.60
N ALA A 1140 -18.57 13.56 -41.75
CA ALA A 1140 -18.48 14.96 -41.33
C ALA A 1140 -17.20 15.21 -40.53
N VAL A 1141 -16.87 14.31 -39.60
CA VAL A 1141 -15.67 14.37 -38.76
C VAL A 1141 -14.41 14.18 -39.61
N LYS A 1142 -14.37 13.16 -40.47
CA LYS A 1142 -13.23 12.93 -41.38
C LYS A 1142 -12.95 14.13 -42.28
N ARG A 1143 -13.97 14.76 -42.85
CA ARG A 1143 -13.80 15.97 -43.69
C ARG A 1143 -13.24 17.15 -42.90
N ILE A 1144 -13.71 17.36 -41.67
CA ILE A 1144 -13.20 18.42 -40.79
C ILE A 1144 -11.75 18.14 -40.40
N ILE A 1145 -11.40 16.90 -40.04
CA ILE A 1145 -10.02 16.50 -39.73
C ILE A 1145 -9.10 16.69 -40.95
N ALA A 1146 -9.49 16.23 -42.14
CA ALA A 1146 -8.72 16.42 -43.37
C ALA A 1146 -8.47 17.90 -43.68
N LYS A 1147 -9.50 18.75 -43.50
CA LYS A 1147 -9.38 20.20 -43.66
C LYS A 1147 -8.39 20.80 -42.65
N ALA A 1148 -8.46 20.39 -41.39
CA ALA A 1148 -7.52 20.86 -40.36
C ALA A 1148 -6.08 20.49 -40.73
N ILE A 1149 -5.82 19.22 -41.05
CA ILE A 1149 -4.48 18.73 -41.43
C ILE A 1149 -3.95 19.52 -42.63
N THR A 1150 -4.76 19.64 -43.69
CA THR A 1150 -4.34 20.36 -44.91
C THR A 1150 -4.00 21.82 -44.61
N THR A 1151 -4.88 22.53 -43.89
CA THR A 1151 -4.72 23.98 -43.64
C THR A 1151 -3.53 24.26 -42.72
N VAL A 1152 -3.36 23.47 -41.65
CA VAL A 1152 -2.25 23.63 -40.70
C VAL A 1152 -0.91 23.34 -41.38
N LYS A 1153 -0.83 22.29 -42.21
CA LYS A 1153 0.39 21.97 -42.96
C LYS A 1153 0.74 23.00 -44.03
N GLN A 1154 -0.25 23.59 -44.71
CA GLN A 1154 -0.02 24.70 -45.65
C GLN A 1154 0.62 25.92 -44.97
N ASN A 1155 0.36 26.12 -43.67
CA ASN A 1155 0.96 27.16 -42.85
C ASN A 1155 2.31 26.74 -42.21
N GLY A 1156 2.85 25.57 -42.58
CA GLY A 1156 4.15 25.09 -42.09
C GLY A 1156 4.17 24.69 -40.61
N ARG A 1157 3.00 24.37 -40.03
CA ARG A 1157 2.87 23.95 -38.63
C ARG A 1157 2.71 22.43 -38.52
N LYS A 1158 3.15 21.88 -37.40
CA LYS A 1158 2.99 20.45 -37.08
C LYS A 1158 1.57 20.17 -36.62
N ILE A 1159 1.02 19.02 -36.99
CA ILE A 1159 -0.28 18.55 -36.52
C ILE A 1159 -0.25 17.06 -36.17
N GLY A 1160 -0.60 16.77 -34.93
CA GLY A 1160 -0.82 15.42 -34.43
C GLY A 1160 -2.29 15.15 -34.11
N ILE A 1161 -2.59 13.93 -33.68
CA ILE A 1161 -3.88 13.54 -33.13
C ILE A 1161 -3.69 12.75 -31.85
N CYS A 1162 -4.54 13.00 -30.86
CA CYS A 1162 -4.58 12.25 -29.61
C CYS A 1162 -5.99 11.66 -29.40
N GLY A 1163 -6.04 10.35 -29.16
CA GLY A 1163 -7.29 9.60 -29.00
C GLY A 1163 -7.08 8.13 -29.33
N GLN A 1164 -8.04 7.27 -28.96
CA GLN A 1164 -7.98 5.83 -29.24
C GLN A 1164 -8.50 5.47 -30.64
N ALA A 1165 -9.19 6.38 -31.34
CA ALA A 1165 -9.72 6.11 -32.68
C ALA A 1165 -8.68 5.50 -33.66
N PRO A 1166 -7.40 5.92 -33.71
CA PRO A 1166 -6.42 5.29 -34.60
C PRO A 1166 -5.99 3.87 -34.17
N SER A 1167 -6.06 3.52 -32.87
CA SER A 1167 -5.80 2.16 -32.40
C SER A 1167 -7.01 1.24 -32.57
N ASP A 1168 -8.20 1.77 -32.34
CA ASP A 1168 -9.46 1.02 -32.40
C ASP A 1168 -9.88 0.74 -33.85
N TYR A 1169 -9.58 1.68 -34.75
CA TYR A 1169 -9.95 1.65 -36.16
C TYR A 1169 -8.71 1.78 -37.05
N PRO A 1170 -8.08 0.67 -37.49
CA PRO A 1170 -6.91 0.70 -38.37
C PRO A 1170 -7.15 1.48 -39.68
N GLU A 1171 -8.37 1.46 -40.22
CA GLU A 1171 -8.76 2.24 -41.39
C GLU A 1171 -8.67 3.76 -41.14
N PHE A 1172 -8.91 4.19 -39.90
CA PHE A 1172 -8.79 5.59 -39.50
C PHE A 1172 -7.33 6.00 -39.36
N ALA A 1173 -6.47 5.12 -38.83
CA ALA A 1173 -5.01 5.33 -38.84
C ALA A 1173 -4.47 5.49 -40.26
N ARG A 1174 -4.88 4.62 -41.19
CA ARG A 1174 -4.52 4.73 -42.63
C ARG A 1174 -4.96 6.06 -43.22
N PHE A 1175 -6.21 6.46 -42.99
CA PHE A 1175 -6.73 7.75 -43.43
C PHE A 1175 -5.87 8.92 -42.93
N LEU A 1176 -5.47 8.92 -41.66
CA LEU A 1176 -4.63 9.98 -41.09
C LEU A 1176 -3.24 10.04 -41.75
N VAL A 1177 -2.64 8.87 -42.01
CA VAL A 1177 -1.35 8.75 -42.73
C VAL A 1177 -1.47 9.26 -44.17
N GLU A 1178 -2.55 8.94 -44.87
CA GLU A 1178 -2.84 9.42 -46.23
C GLU A 1178 -3.03 10.94 -46.28
N GLN A 1179 -3.69 11.52 -45.27
CA GLN A 1179 -3.79 12.99 -45.13
C GLN A 1179 -2.45 13.63 -44.73
N GLY A 1180 -1.46 12.83 -44.35
CA GLY A 1180 -0.13 13.27 -43.99
C GLY A 1180 -0.03 13.86 -42.59
N ILE A 1181 -0.72 13.29 -41.59
CA ILE A 1181 -0.53 13.65 -40.18
C ILE A 1181 0.95 13.53 -39.77
N ASP A 1182 1.44 14.37 -38.86
CA ASP A 1182 2.85 14.33 -38.42
C ASP A 1182 3.08 13.31 -37.29
N SER A 1183 2.10 13.15 -36.41
CA SER A 1183 2.18 12.22 -35.27
C SER A 1183 0.82 11.67 -34.83
N ILE A 1184 0.82 10.44 -34.33
CA ILE A 1184 -0.35 9.77 -33.75
C ILE A 1184 -0.01 9.38 -32.31
N SER A 1185 -0.83 9.81 -31.36
CA SER A 1185 -0.60 9.61 -29.92
C SER A 1185 -1.61 8.61 -29.33
N LEU A 1186 -1.09 7.50 -28.80
CA LEU A 1186 -1.87 6.31 -28.41
C LEU A 1186 -1.64 5.90 -26.96
N ASN A 1187 -2.53 5.10 -26.41
CA ASN A 1187 -2.28 4.46 -25.12
C ASN A 1187 -1.13 3.44 -25.25
N PRO A 1188 -0.33 3.22 -24.19
CA PRO A 1188 0.89 2.42 -24.29
C PRO A 1188 0.70 0.97 -24.77
N ASP A 1189 -0.43 0.36 -24.40
CA ASP A 1189 -0.85 -0.98 -24.83
C ASP A 1189 -1.00 -1.12 -26.36
N SER A 1190 -1.42 -0.05 -27.02
CA SER A 1190 -1.82 -0.06 -28.43
C SER A 1190 -0.73 0.42 -29.38
N VAL A 1191 0.40 0.89 -28.86
CA VAL A 1191 1.49 1.52 -29.62
C VAL A 1191 2.05 0.59 -30.68
N ILE A 1192 2.40 -0.64 -30.31
CA ILE A 1192 3.13 -1.55 -31.19
C ILE A 1192 2.24 -2.06 -32.32
N LYS A 1193 1.01 -2.48 -31.99
CA LYS A 1193 0.00 -2.88 -32.97
C LYS A 1193 -0.22 -1.79 -34.01
N THR A 1194 -0.39 -0.55 -33.59
CA THR A 1194 -0.69 0.57 -34.49
C THR A 1194 0.54 1.01 -35.28
N MET A 1195 1.74 0.94 -34.70
CA MET A 1195 3.00 1.21 -35.40
C MET A 1195 3.18 0.27 -36.62
N LEU A 1196 2.88 -1.02 -36.46
CA LEU A 1196 2.95 -1.98 -37.56
C LEU A 1196 1.93 -1.67 -38.66
N GLU A 1197 0.70 -1.28 -38.31
CA GLU A 1197 -0.31 -0.89 -39.30
C GLU A 1197 0.04 0.41 -40.04
N ILE A 1198 0.62 1.39 -39.34
CA ILE A 1198 1.11 2.63 -39.95
C ILE A 1198 2.29 2.35 -40.87
N ALA A 1199 3.22 1.47 -40.48
CA ALA A 1199 4.33 1.08 -41.33
C ALA A 1199 3.85 0.47 -42.66
N LYS A 1200 2.83 -0.40 -42.62
CA LYS A 1200 2.20 -0.95 -43.84
C LYS A 1200 1.54 0.14 -44.69
N ALA A 1201 0.80 1.04 -44.04
CA ALA A 1201 0.13 2.16 -44.72
C ALA A 1201 1.12 3.07 -45.46
N GLU A 1202 2.32 3.25 -44.91
CA GLU A 1202 3.37 4.07 -45.51
C GLU A 1202 4.14 3.37 -46.64
N THR A 1203 4.28 2.05 -46.58
CA THR A 1203 4.89 1.24 -47.66
C THR A 1203 3.92 0.98 -48.82
N GLY A 1204 2.62 1.22 -48.62
CA GLY A 1204 1.59 0.98 -49.63
C GLY A 1204 1.15 -0.49 -49.73
N GLU A 1205 1.34 -1.26 -48.66
CA GLU A 1205 0.94 -2.67 -48.54
C GLU A 1205 -0.49 -2.88 -47.98
#